data_AF-A0A1S3J0K0-F1
#
_entry.id   AF-A0A1S3J0K0-F1
#
_cell.length_a   1.000
_cell.length_b   1.000
_cell.length_c   1.000
_cell.angle_alpha   90.00
_cell.angle_beta   90.00
_cell.angle_gamma   90.00
#
_symmetry.space_group_name_H-M   'P 1'
#
loop_
_entity.id
_entity.type
_entity.pdbx_description
1 polymer ?
#
loop_
_entity_poly.entity_id
_entity_poly.type
_entity_poly.pdbx_seq_one_letter_code
_entity_poly.pdbx_strand_id
1 'polypeptide(L)'
;MGIVFKTIALLWVGLPLISPCPWKAETLKRWSEPSSWPDGKVPEESSSVVISNDLHILLDVSPPCLHSISINQGGKLVWGVEGDFEILTDYILVGENGTLEIGSSTCRFPRNRKAIITLTGKRDDYESIPGFGQKFLGVQGGSLEIHGANKLPWTKLSETARKIRAGDDGLVWSHDTSENWGIIEDGLYMYAFDSTGNPSVFQSPSDPINTVSDVLADGQVVMAAMRGSKDIPEMYDFLESLGASKVRNLQPGYAWAMVAVKGSPELVQEELVVTNGHINTDTGPLTLNYGEKYYTVESATEVKHEIALKTQQRSFVRFMVMDALIQPVLNVIDDVSLWKPGDVVVVSSTDYDWVQAEERTVVDCSDCTEYQVKLDRPLFYDHWGEITNNVDMRAEVSLLTRNVLIRGQMELECYGDNFTKDFITGNVEGAEFYNMGQQAVLGAYPIHFHLCLDRDLPGMEPPVIRQNSIHHAWSRCVTVHGTHGVQVIDNVGYLTFGHCFYLEDGGEKRTVFDGNIGLGTLKGKLRPADESPGTFWITNPLTYIRNNVAAGSEDIGFWFIYPIEPKPPSKDYNMMAPLEAKRTAILELKNNVAHSNIKGFFSDNTLGDDEDILTTQKEWKPSTVFTASHLTAYKSKERNSWFRGSPITFTQCSATGFNGLVIYDSVNIVRDTFFGGYKTDEYRPAGAIGFLRKSAAFNRVWNNFQGIKFDKNDPEES
;
A
#
# COMPACT_ATOMS: atom_id res chain seq x y z
N MET A 1 -61.29 40.63 -29.65
CA MET A 1 -61.17 39.31 -28.99
C MET A 1 -59.74 38.84 -29.22
N GLY A 2 -58.93 38.74 -28.17
CA GLY A 2 -57.50 38.45 -28.28
C GLY A 2 -56.77 38.79 -26.99
N ILE A 3 -56.99 37.98 -25.95
CA ILE A 3 -56.34 38.11 -24.64
C ILE A 3 -54.96 37.44 -24.75
N VAL A 4 -53.90 38.22 -24.54
CA VAL A 4 -52.52 37.73 -24.45
C VAL A 4 -52.25 37.32 -23.01
N PHE A 5 -52.14 36.01 -22.76
CA PHE A 5 -51.62 35.48 -21.49
C PHE A 5 -50.10 35.66 -21.45
N LYS A 6 -49.61 36.49 -20.52
CA LYS A 6 -48.19 36.50 -20.12
C LYS A 6 -47.98 35.44 -19.05
N THR A 7 -47.35 34.34 -19.42
CA THR A 7 -46.85 33.33 -18.47
C THR A 7 -45.62 33.90 -17.77
N ILE A 8 -45.72 34.18 -16.47
CA ILE A 8 -44.57 34.50 -15.62
C ILE A 8 -43.92 33.18 -15.24
N ALA A 9 -42.77 32.86 -15.83
CA ALA A 9 -41.91 31.79 -15.35
C ALA A 9 -41.14 32.31 -14.13
N LEU A 10 -41.54 31.89 -12.92
CA LEU A 10 -40.71 32.03 -11.73
C LEU A 10 -39.53 31.05 -11.85
N LEU A 11 -38.37 31.56 -12.20
CA LEU A 11 -37.09 30.88 -11.96
C LEU A 11 -36.85 30.82 -10.45
N TRP A 12 -37.21 29.69 -9.84
CA TRP A 12 -36.64 29.30 -8.56
C TRP A 12 -35.16 29.00 -8.79
N VAL A 13 -34.30 29.99 -8.54
CA VAL A 13 -32.88 29.72 -8.30
C VAL A 13 -32.82 29.06 -6.92
N GLY A 14 -32.91 27.74 -6.89
CA GLY A 14 -32.66 26.98 -5.68
C GLY A 14 -31.23 27.25 -5.24
N LEU A 15 -31.07 27.99 -4.13
CA LEU A 15 -29.84 27.93 -3.34
C LEU A 15 -29.56 26.44 -3.04
N PRO A 16 -28.33 25.94 -3.22
CA PRO A 16 -28.02 24.57 -2.84
C PRO A 16 -28.34 24.45 -1.35
N LEU A 17 -29.31 23.60 -1.02
CA LEU A 17 -29.53 23.16 0.35
C LEU A 17 -28.23 22.49 0.77
N ILE A 18 -27.43 23.18 1.58
CA ILE A 18 -26.31 22.55 2.29
C ILE A 18 -26.96 21.50 3.17
N SER A 19 -26.90 20.23 2.75
CA SER A 19 -27.38 19.14 3.59
C SER A 19 -26.62 19.22 4.92
N PRO A 20 -27.31 19.28 6.07
CA PRO A 20 -26.63 19.33 7.36
C PRO A 20 -25.78 18.06 7.52
N CYS A 21 -24.67 18.18 8.25
CA CYS A 21 -23.80 17.04 8.52
C CYS A 21 -24.59 15.85 9.11
N PRO A 22 -24.28 14.59 8.74
CA PRO A 22 -25.07 13.42 9.16
C PRO A 22 -25.35 13.36 10.65
N TRP A 23 -24.33 13.59 11.48
CA TRP A 23 -24.41 13.56 12.95
C TRP A 23 -25.23 14.70 13.58
N LYS A 24 -25.78 15.63 12.78
CA LYS A 24 -26.68 16.71 13.25
C LYS A 24 -28.15 16.44 12.93
N ALA A 25 -28.48 15.29 12.34
CA ALA A 25 -29.87 14.96 12.03
C ALA A 25 -30.72 14.85 13.32
N GLU A 26 -31.84 15.58 13.37
CA GLU A 26 -32.72 15.65 14.54
C GLU A 26 -33.39 14.31 14.89
N THR A 27 -33.42 13.36 13.96
CA THR A 27 -34.01 12.02 14.15
C THR A 27 -33.10 11.04 14.87
N LEU A 28 -31.84 11.41 15.10
CA LEU A 28 -30.85 10.53 15.72
C LEU A 28 -31.08 10.39 17.22
N LYS A 29 -31.04 9.15 17.70
CA LYS A 29 -31.00 8.80 19.11
C LYS A 29 -29.59 8.37 19.50
N ARG A 30 -29.13 8.72 20.71
CA ARG A 30 -27.78 8.43 21.20
C ARG A 30 -27.60 6.95 21.54
N TRP A 31 -26.49 6.35 21.16
CA TRP A 31 -26.16 4.96 21.52
C TRP A 31 -26.14 4.77 23.04
N SER A 32 -25.58 5.74 23.77
CA SER A 32 -25.43 5.67 25.23
C SER A 32 -26.75 5.73 26.01
N GLU A 33 -27.85 6.10 25.38
CA GLU A 33 -29.13 6.30 26.05
C GLU A 33 -29.97 5.01 26.05
N PRO A 34 -30.34 4.46 27.22
CA PRO A 34 -31.17 3.24 27.28
C PRO A 34 -32.51 3.40 26.55
N SER A 35 -33.08 4.61 26.53
CA SER A 35 -34.34 4.92 25.83
C SER A 35 -34.26 4.87 24.30
N SER A 36 -33.05 4.80 23.73
CA SER A 36 -32.83 4.64 22.29
C SER A 36 -33.16 3.23 21.81
N TRP A 37 -33.06 2.25 22.70
CA TRP A 37 -33.11 0.83 22.38
C TRP A 37 -34.50 0.23 22.65
N PRO A 38 -35.00 -0.72 21.83
CA PRO A 38 -36.35 -1.27 21.97
C PRO A 38 -36.65 -1.95 23.31
N ASP A 39 -35.64 -2.52 23.96
CA ASP A 39 -35.75 -3.19 25.26
C ASP A 39 -35.42 -2.26 26.45
N GLY A 40 -35.13 -0.98 26.17
CA GLY A 40 -34.77 0.00 27.17
C GLY A 40 -33.37 -0.20 27.77
N LYS A 41 -32.47 -0.94 27.10
CA LYS A 41 -31.12 -1.22 27.57
C LYS A 41 -30.08 -0.95 26.48
N VAL A 42 -28.94 -0.40 26.88
CA VAL A 42 -27.81 -0.20 25.98
C VAL A 42 -27.16 -1.58 25.70
N PRO A 43 -26.74 -1.87 24.46
CA PRO A 43 -26.04 -3.12 24.13
C PRO A 43 -24.83 -3.37 25.03
N GLU A 44 -24.75 -4.59 25.56
CA GLU A 44 -23.66 -5.07 26.42
C GLU A 44 -22.64 -5.89 25.61
N GLU A 45 -21.56 -6.33 26.26
CA GLU A 45 -20.54 -7.19 25.64
C GLU A 45 -21.15 -8.43 24.99
N SER A 46 -20.62 -8.83 23.84
CA SER A 46 -21.10 -9.95 23.00
C SER A 46 -22.53 -9.82 22.47
N SER A 47 -23.16 -8.63 22.57
CA SER A 47 -24.50 -8.42 22.02
C SER A 47 -24.53 -8.50 20.49
N SER A 48 -25.63 -9.03 19.95
CA SER A 48 -25.99 -8.91 18.53
C SER A 48 -26.92 -7.71 18.36
N VAL A 49 -26.40 -6.60 17.87
CA VAL A 49 -27.12 -5.34 17.74
C VAL A 49 -27.90 -5.31 16.43
N VAL A 50 -29.20 -5.00 16.51
CA VAL A 50 -30.06 -4.82 15.33
C VAL A 50 -30.60 -3.39 15.31
N ILE A 51 -30.27 -2.65 14.26
CA ILE A 51 -30.75 -1.29 13.99
C ILE A 51 -31.73 -1.39 12.81
N SER A 52 -33.03 -1.33 13.11
CA SER A 52 -34.09 -1.56 12.12
C SER A 52 -35.36 -0.76 12.41
N ASN A 53 -36.36 -0.86 11.53
CA ASN A 53 -37.65 -0.17 11.65
C ASN A 53 -37.49 1.35 11.82
N ASP A 54 -36.74 1.98 10.91
CA ASP A 54 -36.42 3.41 10.90
C ASP A 54 -35.73 3.92 12.19
N LEU A 55 -35.09 3.03 12.96
CA LEU A 55 -34.27 3.41 14.10
C LEU A 55 -32.97 4.06 13.61
N HIS A 56 -32.75 5.33 13.95
CA HIS A 56 -31.52 6.05 13.63
C HIS A 56 -30.69 6.27 14.90
N ILE A 57 -29.50 5.69 14.95
CA ILE A 57 -28.58 5.74 16.09
C ILE A 57 -27.37 6.61 15.76
N LEU A 58 -27.04 7.52 16.68
CA LEU A 58 -25.77 8.25 16.75
C LEU A 58 -24.82 7.52 17.69
N LEU A 59 -23.66 7.10 17.19
CA LEU A 59 -22.59 6.55 18.02
C LEU A 59 -21.88 7.67 18.77
N ASP A 60 -22.13 7.78 20.07
CA ASP A 60 -21.58 8.80 20.96
C ASP A 60 -20.75 8.25 22.13
N VAL A 61 -20.50 6.93 22.11
CA VAL A 61 -19.64 6.20 23.04
C VAL A 61 -19.02 5.01 22.30
N SER A 62 -17.82 4.57 22.69
CA SER A 62 -17.31 3.26 22.25
C SER A 62 -18.05 2.15 23.00
N PRO A 63 -18.85 1.30 22.33
CA PRO A 63 -19.51 0.18 22.99
C PRO A 63 -18.48 -0.86 23.48
N PRO A 64 -18.86 -1.76 24.40
CA PRO A 64 -18.07 -2.96 24.67
C PRO A 64 -17.94 -3.83 23.40
N CYS A 65 -17.04 -4.80 23.39
CA CYS A 65 -16.86 -5.71 22.25
C CYS A 65 -18.18 -6.41 21.93
N LEU A 66 -18.72 -6.19 20.73
CA LEU A 66 -20.01 -6.74 20.29
C LEU A 66 -19.78 -8.03 19.52
N HIS A 67 -20.80 -8.88 19.45
CA HIS A 67 -20.78 -9.98 18.49
C HIS A 67 -21.03 -9.45 17.08
N SER A 68 -22.12 -8.70 16.88
CA SER A 68 -22.46 -8.21 15.54
C SER A 68 -23.27 -6.94 15.54
N ILE A 69 -23.26 -6.23 14.40
CA ILE A 69 -24.16 -5.12 14.11
C ILE A 69 -24.87 -5.39 12.78
N SER A 70 -26.20 -5.46 12.80
CA SER A 70 -27.04 -5.58 11.61
C SER A 70 -27.91 -4.34 11.43
N ILE A 71 -27.81 -3.68 10.27
CA ILE A 71 -28.54 -2.45 9.94
C ILE A 71 -29.46 -2.75 8.76
N ASN A 72 -30.78 -2.64 8.92
CA ASN A 72 -31.75 -2.99 7.87
C ASN A 72 -33.06 -2.22 8.03
N GLN A 73 -34.00 -2.35 7.09
CA GLN A 73 -35.37 -1.83 7.20
C GLN A 73 -35.42 -0.33 7.59
N GLY A 74 -34.66 0.51 6.88
CA GLY A 74 -34.58 1.95 7.15
C GLY A 74 -33.71 2.34 8.34
N GLY A 75 -33.16 1.35 9.08
CA GLY A 75 -32.24 1.60 10.17
C GLY A 75 -30.98 2.35 9.72
N LYS A 76 -30.45 3.21 10.60
CA LYS A 76 -29.28 4.02 10.31
C LYS A 76 -28.31 4.07 11.50
N LEU A 77 -27.02 3.85 11.25
CA LEU A 77 -25.94 4.09 12.21
C LEU A 77 -25.08 5.26 11.72
N VAL A 78 -24.94 6.31 12.53
CA VAL A 78 -24.16 7.50 12.21
C VAL A 78 -23.06 7.71 13.24
N TRP A 79 -21.83 7.97 12.81
CA TRP A 79 -20.72 8.25 13.70
C TRP A 79 -20.80 9.64 14.32
N GLY A 80 -20.69 9.74 15.66
CA GLY A 80 -20.63 11.01 16.37
C GLY A 80 -19.26 11.69 16.32
N VAL A 81 -19.24 12.99 16.62
CA VAL A 81 -18.04 13.84 16.55
C VAL A 81 -17.67 14.48 17.89
N GLU A 82 -18.34 14.05 18.97
CA GLU A 82 -18.10 14.55 20.34
C GLU A 82 -16.85 13.95 20.98
N GLY A 83 -16.36 12.82 20.46
CA GLY A 83 -15.16 12.13 20.88
C GLY A 83 -14.54 11.31 19.74
N ASP A 84 -13.50 10.57 20.09
CA ASP A 84 -12.95 9.52 19.26
C ASP A 84 -13.60 8.21 19.69
N PHE A 85 -14.24 7.51 18.76
CA PHE A 85 -15.02 6.30 19.08
C PHE A 85 -14.54 5.11 18.27
N GLU A 86 -14.61 3.94 18.88
CA GLU A 86 -14.23 2.66 18.30
C GLU A 86 -15.37 1.65 18.47
N ILE A 87 -15.71 0.95 17.38
CA ILE A 87 -16.55 -0.24 17.42
C ILE A 87 -15.63 -1.46 17.28
N LEU A 88 -15.65 -2.33 18.29
CA LEU A 88 -15.08 -3.67 18.22
C LEU A 88 -16.25 -4.64 18.02
N THR A 89 -16.24 -5.40 16.92
CA THR A 89 -17.32 -6.33 16.60
C THR A 89 -16.84 -7.43 15.65
N ASP A 90 -17.47 -8.60 15.67
CA ASP A 90 -17.05 -9.67 14.75
C ASP A 90 -17.34 -9.28 13.29
N TYR A 91 -18.55 -8.76 13.05
CA TYR A 91 -18.95 -8.25 11.74
C TYR A 91 -20.00 -7.15 11.81
N ILE A 92 -20.10 -6.39 10.72
CA ILE A 92 -21.16 -5.42 10.46
C ILE A 92 -21.83 -5.77 9.13
N LEU A 93 -23.16 -5.97 9.15
CA LEU A 93 -23.97 -6.21 7.96
C LEU A 93 -24.95 -5.05 7.73
N VAL A 94 -24.75 -4.30 6.66
CA VAL A 94 -25.68 -3.29 6.17
C VAL A 94 -26.62 -3.94 5.14
N GLY A 95 -27.75 -4.44 5.64
CA GLY A 95 -28.77 -5.13 4.86
C GLY A 95 -29.73 -4.17 4.14
N GLU A 96 -30.83 -4.73 3.65
CA GLU A 96 -31.82 -4.05 2.81
C GLU A 96 -32.31 -2.73 3.43
N ASN A 97 -32.16 -1.61 2.70
CA ASN A 97 -32.49 -0.25 3.12
C ASN A 97 -31.82 0.22 4.42
N GLY A 98 -30.81 -0.49 4.92
CA GLY A 98 -29.98 -0.04 6.04
C GLY A 98 -28.93 0.98 5.58
N THR A 99 -28.48 1.85 6.49
CA THR A 99 -27.42 2.83 6.19
C THR A 99 -26.38 2.92 7.30
N LEU A 100 -25.08 2.90 6.94
CA LEU A 100 -23.99 3.28 7.84
C LEU A 100 -23.28 4.53 7.30
N GLU A 101 -23.15 5.57 8.13
CA GLU A 101 -22.58 6.86 7.74
C GLU A 101 -21.44 7.31 8.68
N ILE A 102 -20.26 7.57 8.11
CA ILE A 102 -19.14 8.25 8.77
C ILE A 102 -18.85 9.52 7.96
N GLY A 103 -19.58 10.59 8.27
CA GLY A 103 -19.60 11.80 7.44
C GLY A 103 -20.30 11.61 6.09
N SER A 104 -20.26 12.64 5.26
CA SER A 104 -20.85 12.64 3.92
C SER A 104 -19.94 13.36 2.92
N SER A 105 -20.26 13.20 1.63
CA SER A 105 -19.55 13.89 0.55
C SER A 105 -19.54 15.42 0.68
N THR A 106 -20.57 16.00 1.32
CA THR A 106 -20.70 17.44 1.57
C THR A 106 -20.31 17.88 2.98
N CYS A 107 -20.28 16.98 3.96
CA CYS A 107 -19.79 17.23 5.31
C CYS A 107 -18.94 16.05 5.81
N ARG A 108 -17.64 16.13 5.51
CA ARG A 108 -16.62 15.12 5.84
C ARG A 108 -16.41 15.00 7.34
N PHE A 109 -16.05 13.80 7.80
CA PHE A 109 -15.76 13.52 9.19
C PHE A 109 -14.58 14.40 9.69
N PRO A 110 -14.69 15.07 10.86
CA PRO A 110 -13.71 16.06 11.28
C PRO A 110 -12.29 15.48 11.44
N ARG A 111 -11.29 16.18 10.89
CA ARG A 111 -9.88 15.75 10.88
C ARG A 111 -9.25 15.56 12.27
N ASN A 112 -9.80 16.22 13.28
CA ASN A 112 -9.34 16.17 14.67
C ASN A 112 -10.08 15.11 15.50
N ARG A 113 -10.85 14.23 14.84
CA ARG A 113 -11.59 13.13 15.43
C ARG A 113 -11.23 11.82 14.76
N LYS A 114 -11.29 10.73 15.52
CA LYS A 114 -11.10 9.37 15.00
C LYS A 114 -12.39 8.56 15.00
N ALA A 115 -12.63 7.87 13.90
CA ALA A 115 -13.65 6.84 13.77
C ALA A 115 -12.97 5.51 13.50
N ILE A 116 -13.12 4.53 14.38
CA ILE A 116 -12.39 3.26 14.30
C ILE A 116 -13.36 2.08 14.26
N ILE A 117 -13.19 1.20 13.28
CA ILE A 117 -13.87 -0.09 13.21
C ILE A 117 -12.80 -1.18 13.31
N THR A 118 -12.91 -2.03 14.32
CA THR A 118 -12.04 -3.19 14.53
C THR A 118 -12.87 -4.46 14.39
N LEU A 119 -12.56 -5.25 13.36
CA LEU A 119 -13.25 -6.49 13.06
C LEU A 119 -12.57 -7.66 13.78
N THR A 120 -13.28 -8.31 14.69
CA THR A 120 -12.74 -9.29 15.64
C THR A 120 -13.03 -10.74 15.28
N GLY A 121 -13.94 -10.99 14.34
CA GLY A 121 -14.56 -12.29 14.16
C GLY A 121 -13.58 -13.39 13.75
N LYS A 122 -13.78 -14.58 14.30
CA LYS A 122 -12.93 -15.75 14.01
C LYS A 122 -13.81 -16.81 13.36
N ARG A 123 -13.28 -17.55 12.38
CA ARG A 123 -14.12 -18.53 11.68
C ARG A 123 -14.59 -19.67 12.58
N ASP A 124 -13.83 -20.05 13.59
CA ASP A 124 -14.18 -21.17 14.46
C ASP A 124 -15.18 -20.81 15.56
N ASP A 125 -15.52 -19.53 15.69
CA ASP A 125 -16.44 -19.07 16.73
C ASP A 125 -17.91 -19.35 16.34
N TYR A 126 -18.26 -19.27 15.06
CA TYR A 126 -19.65 -19.46 14.59
C TYR A 126 -19.78 -19.75 13.08
N GLU A 127 -20.98 -20.17 12.67
CA GLU A 127 -21.29 -20.47 11.27
C GLU A 127 -21.14 -19.23 10.37
N SER A 128 -20.54 -19.41 9.21
CA SER A 128 -20.31 -18.34 8.24
C SER A 128 -21.62 -17.66 7.84
N ILE A 129 -21.64 -16.32 7.85
CA ILE A 129 -22.72 -15.57 7.22
C ILE A 129 -22.68 -15.84 5.71
N PRO A 130 -23.79 -16.31 5.08
CA PRO A 130 -23.79 -16.66 3.67
C PRO A 130 -23.31 -15.51 2.78
N GLY A 131 -22.28 -15.76 1.98
CA GLY A 131 -21.68 -14.76 1.09
C GLY A 131 -20.61 -13.87 1.73
N PHE A 132 -20.51 -13.80 3.06
CA PHE A 132 -19.65 -12.86 3.79
C PHE A 132 -18.63 -13.51 4.75
N GLY A 133 -18.88 -14.69 5.32
CA GLY A 133 -17.98 -15.25 6.34
C GLY A 133 -18.25 -14.71 7.75
N GLN A 134 -17.21 -14.67 8.59
CA GLN A 134 -17.31 -14.34 10.02
C GLN A 134 -16.55 -13.06 10.41
N LYS A 135 -15.84 -12.41 9.49
CA LYS A 135 -15.16 -11.13 9.74
C LYS A 135 -15.36 -10.30 8.48
N PHE A 136 -16.16 -9.23 8.60
CA PHE A 136 -16.50 -8.35 7.49
C PHE A 136 -17.22 -7.08 7.95
N LEU A 137 -17.09 -6.02 7.16
CA LEU A 137 -18.04 -4.92 7.08
C LEU A 137 -18.65 -4.96 5.68
N GLY A 138 -19.89 -5.40 5.55
CA GLY A 138 -20.48 -5.80 4.28
C GLY A 138 -21.83 -5.17 3.99
N VAL A 139 -22.15 -5.00 2.72
CA VAL A 139 -23.40 -4.36 2.26
C VAL A 139 -24.18 -5.29 1.36
N GLN A 140 -25.46 -5.51 1.69
CA GLN A 140 -26.42 -6.27 0.90
C GLN A 140 -27.76 -5.51 0.81
N GLY A 141 -27.94 -4.73 -0.25
CA GLY A 141 -29.16 -3.95 -0.47
C GLY A 141 -29.29 -2.69 0.40
N GLY A 142 -28.24 -2.33 1.14
CA GLY A 142 -28.14 -1.09 1.91
C GLY A 142 -27.20 -0.05 1.30
N SER A 143 -26.81 0.95 2.10
CA SER A 143 -25.88 2.02 1.73
C SER A 143 -24.79 2.19 2.77
N LEU A 144 -23.54 2.32 2.31
CA LEU A 144 -22.39 2.62 3.13
C LEU A 144 -21.72 3.89 2.61
N GLU A 145 -21.61 4.88 3.49
CA GLU A 145 -21.04 6.18 3.21
C GLU A 145 -19.93 6.47 4.24
N ILE A 146 -18.68 6.43 3.78
CA ILE A 146 -17.51 6.75 4.60
C ILE A 146 -16.77 7.90 3.94
N HIS A 147 -16.69 9.02 4.65
CA HIS A 147 -16.12 10.28 4.16
C HIS A 147 -15.21 10.87 5.24
N GLY A 148 -13.99 10.33 5.33
CA GLY A 148 -12.93 10.83 6.19
C GLY A 148 -12.43 12.21 5.79
N ALA A 149 -11.50 12.76 6.57
CA ALA A 149 -10.94 14.07 6.31
C ALA A 149 -10.10 14.09 5.02
N ASN A 150 -10.26 15.15 4.23
CA ASN A 150 -9.43 15.36 3.04
C ASN A 150 -7.98 15.61 3.45
N LYS A 151 -7.07 14.76 2.98
CA LYS A 151 -5.61 14.92 3.06
C LYS A 151 -5.01 14.43 1.76
N LEU A 152 -3.98 15.13 1.26
CA LEU A 152 -3.25 14.72 0.07
C LEU A 152 -2.73 13.28 0.26
N PRO A 153 -3.07 12.32 -0.61
CA PRO A 153 -2.68 10.92 -0.43
C PRO A 153 -1.22 10.66 -0.72
N TRP A 154 -0.66 11.30 -1.73
CA TRP A 154 0.75 11.18 -2.07
C TRP A 154 1.20 12.38 -2.92
N THR A 155 2.51 12.57 -2.96
CA THR A 155 3.19 13.61 -3.74
C THR A 155 4.55 13.05 -4.22
N LYS A 156 5.40 13.89 -4.81
CA LYS A 156 6.78 13.55 -5.16
C LYS A 156 7.75 14.47 -4.44
N LEU A 157 8.97 13.97 -4.23
CA LEU A 157 10.08 14.81 -3.82
C LEU A 157 10.33 15.93 -4.84
N SER A 158 10.70 17.10 -4.35
CA SER A 158 11.24 18.22 -5.16
C SER A 158 12.76 18.32 -5.09
N GLU A 159 13.39 17.58 -4.16
CA GLU A 159 14.83 17.46 -3.99
C GLU A 159 15.18 16.05 -3.49
N THR A 160 16.36 15.55 -3.87
CA THR A 160 16.86 14.24 -3.42
C THR A 160 16.97 14.17 -1.90
N ALA A 161 16.18 13.27 -1.28
CA ALA A 161 16.29 12.96 0.14
C ALA A 161 17.40 11.93 0.33
N ARG A 162 18.51 12.37 0.92
CA ARG A 162 19.72 11.54 1.03
C ARG A 162 19.73 10.73 2.31
N LYS A 163 20.26 9.51 2.24
CA LYS A 163 20.65 8.75 3.44
C LYS A 163 21.77 9.47 4.17
N ILE A 164 21.84 9.23 5.46
CA ILE A 164 22.92 9.77 6.29
C ILE A 164 24.26 9.10 5.98
N ARG A 165 25.36 9.85 6.07
CA ARG A 165 26.73 9.41 5.74
C ARG A 165 27.72 9.87 6.80
N ALA A 166 28.88 9.21 6.84
CA ALA A 166 29.96 9.60 7.73
C ALA A 166 30.41 11.04 7.44
N GLY A 167 30.44 11.87 8.50
CA GLY A 167 30.78 13.30 8.42
C GLY A 167 29.58 14.23 8.29
N ASP A 168 28.35 13.72 8.21
CA ASP A 168 27.14 14.54 8.33
C ASP A 168 26.99 15.08 9.77
N ASP A 169 26.54 16.33 9.90
CA ASP A 169 26.29 16.96 11.20
C ASP A 169 25.29 16.13 12.03
N GLY A 170 25.59 15.94 13.32
CA GLY A 170 24.76 15.13 14.21
C GLY A 170 25.22 13.68 14.34
N LEU A 171 25.87 13.10 13.31
CA LEU A 171 26.27 11.69 13.32
C LEU A 171 27.67 11.49 13.89
N VAL A 172 27.77 10.78 15.02
CA VAL A 172 29.05 10.41 15.62
C VAL A 172 29.56 9.10 15.02
N TRP A 173 28.69 8.09 14.93
CA TRP A 173 29.04 6.77 14.41
C TRP A 173 27.81 6.02 13.89
N SER A 174 27.99 5.19 12.86
CA SER A 174 26.93 4.30 12.34
C SER A 174 27.51 2.99 11.84
N HIS A 175 26.86 1.88 12.21
CA HIS A 175 27.16 0.54 11.73
C HIS A 175 27.17 0.47 10.20
N ASP A 176 26.18 1.08 9.54
CA ASP A 176 25.95 1.05 8.09
C ASP A 176 27.02 1.80 7.29
N THR A 177 27.79 2.67 7.95
CA THR A 177 28.88 3.46 7.32
C THR A 177 30.28 2.98 7.73
N SER A 178 30.36 2.04 8.68
CA SER A 178 31.62 1.48 9.17
C SER A 178 32.11 0.32 8.30
N GLU A 179 33.37 -0.10 8.44
CA GLU A 179 33.94 -1.26 7.73
C GLU A 179 33.20 -2.59 8.01
N ASN A 180 32.31 -2.62 9.02
CA ASN A 180 31.60 -3.82 9.48
C ASN A 180 30.24 -4.07 8.82
N TRP A 181 29.70 -3.18 7.99
CA TRP A 181 28.43 -3.42 7.25
C TRP A 181 28.48 -4.68 6.38
N GLY A 182 29.68 -5.04 5.90
CA GLY A 182 29.90 -6.23 5.07
C GLY A 182 29.76 -7.56 5.81
N ILE A 183 29.68 -7.56 7.15
CA ILE A 183 29.54 -8.77 7.97
C ILE A 183 28.05 -9.13 8.05
N ILE A 184 27.69 -10.26 7.45
CA ILE A 184 26.29 -10.71 7.28
C ILE A 184 26.06 -12.03 8.04
N GLU A 185 26.79 -12.24 9.13
CA GLU A 185 26.64 -13.48 9.90
C GLU A 185 25.46 -13.36 10.87
N ASP A 186 24.67 -14.43 10.97
CA ASP A 186 23.62 -14.56 11.97
C ASP A 186 24.23 -14.68 13.37
N GLY A 187 23.65 -13.97 14.33
CA GLY A 187 24.13 -13.93 15.72
C GLY A 187 23.87 -12.60 16.41
N LEU A 188 24.35 -12.52 17.64
CA LEU A 188 24.30 -11.30 18.44
C LEU A 188 25.39 -10.33 17.99
N TYR A 189 24.99 -9.13 17.61
CA TYR A 189 25.88 -7.99 17.42
C TYR A 189 25.79 -7.11 18.65
N MET A 190 26.93 -6.73 19.20
CA MET A 190 26.99 -5.89 20.38
C MET A 190 28.12 -4.88 20.26
N TYR A 191 27.81 -3.66 20.66
CA TYR A 191 28.74 -2.54 20.67
C TYR A 191 28.74 -1.90 22.03
N ALA A 192 29.92 -1.69 22.59
CA ALA A 192 30.09 -0.91 23.80
C ALA A 192 30.80 0.40 23.49
N PHE A 193 30.28 1.49 24.03
CA PHE A 193 30.75 2.83 23.73
C PHE A 193 31.40 3.44 24.95
N ASP A 194 32.57 4.05 24.74
CA ASP A 194 33.17 4.93 25.73
C ASP A 194 32.45 6.29 25.78
N SER A 195 32.86 7.16 26.71
CA SER A 195 32.29 8.51 26.83
C SER A 195 32.45 9.39 25.57
N THR A 196 33.37 9.04 24.67
CA THR A 196 33.56 9.73 23.40
C THR A 196 32.70 9.18 22.28
N GLY A 197 31.91 8.13 22.52
CA GLY A 197 31.05 7.47 21.53
C GLY A 197 31.81 6.55 20.57
N ASN A 198 33.05 6.17 20.89
CA ASN A 198 33.81 5.23 20.08
C ASN A 198 33.43 3.78 20.46
N PRO A 199 33.15 2.90 19.48
CA PRO A 199 32.73 1.53 19.75
C PRO A 199 33.91 0.58 20.01
N SER A 200 33.70 -0.37 20.92
CA SER A 200 34.32 -1.70 20.92
C SER A 200 33.29 -2.71 20.42
N VAL A 201 33.65 -3.50 19.41
CA VAL A 201 32.74 -4.42 18.71
C VAL A 201 32.87 -5.83 19.27
N PHE A 202 31.73 -6.47 19.51
CA PHE A 202 31.64 -7.86 19.95
C PHE A 202 30.57 -8.60 19.15
N GLN A 203 30.90 -9.76 18.60
CA GLN A 203 30.00 -10.56 17.78
C GLN A 203 30.03 -12.02 18.24
N SER A 204 28.86 -12.56 18.60
CA SER A 204 28.74 -14.00 18.90
C SER A 204 28.50 -14.78 17.61
N PRO A 205 29.26 -15.87 17.35
CA PRO A 205 30.06 -16.67 18.30
C PRO A 205 31.56 -16.37 18.26
N SER A 206 31.98 -15.33 17.54
CA SER A 206 33.38 -15.00 17.28
C SER A 206 34.12 -14.53 18.54
N ASP A 207 33.41 -13.83 19.44
CA ASP A 207 33.97 -13.26 20.67
C ASP A 207 33.51 -14.04 21.92
N PRO A 208 34.42 -14.65 22.70
CA PRO A 208 34.06 -15.37 23.93
C PRO A 208 33.53 -14.41 25.01
N ILE A 209 32.48 -14.79 25.74
CA ILE A 209 31.85 -13.94 26.78
C ILE A 209 32.85 -13.32 27.78
N ASN A 210 33.85 -14.09 28.24
CA ASN A 210 34.85 -13.60 29.19
C ASN A 210 35.63 -12.40 28.63
N THR A 211 35.87 -12.37 27.32
CA THR A 211 36.54 -11.24 26.66
C THR A 211 35.68 -9.99 26.63
N VAL A 212 34.35 -10.13 26.66
CA VAL A 212 33.42 -9.00 26.70
C VAL A 212 33.31 -8.46 28.13
N SER A 213 33.02 -9.33 29.10
CA SER A 213 32.74 -8.93 30.48
C SER A 213 33.91 -8.21 31.14
N ASP A 214 35.13 -8.63 30.84
CA ASP A 214 36.38 -8.13 31.44
C ASP A 214 36.77 -6.74 30.89
N VAL A 215 36.23 -6.36 29.73
CA VAL A 215 36.57 -5.10 29.03
C VAL A 215 35.60 -3.97 29.37
N LEU A 216 34.39 -4.29 29.83
CA LEU A 216 33.36 -3.29 30.08
C LEU A 216 33.47 -2.67 31.48
N ALA A 217 33.51 -1.35 31.55
CA ALA A 217 33.44 -0.56 32.77
C ALA A 217 32.03 -0.02 33.02
N ASP A 218 31.70 0.24 34.28
CA ASP A 218 30.45 0.91 34.65
C ASP A 218 30.36 2.30 33.99
N GLY A 219 29.16 2.69 33.58
CA GLY A 219 28.89 3.94 32.86
C GLY A 219 29.10 3.86 31.33
N GLN A 220 29.58 2.73 30.79
CA GLN A 220 29.59 2.53 29.34
C GLN A 220 28.20 2.18 28.82
N VAL A 221 27.87 2.69 27.62
CA VAL A 221 26.63 2.33 26.92
C VAL A 221 26.88 1.06 26.13
N VAL A 222 25.98 0.10 26.23
CA VAL A 222 25.99 -1.16 25.48
C VAL A 222 24.74 -1.20 24.61
N MET A 223 24.91 -1.33 23.31
CA MET A 223 23.84 -1.66 22.38
C MET A 223 24.01 -3.09 21.91
N ALA A 224 22.93 -3.88 21.89
CA ALA A 224 22.95 -5.24 21.40
C ALA A 224 21.71 -5.52 20.54
N ALA A 225 21.87 -6.29 19.47
CA ALA A 225 20.78 -6.66 18.57
C ALA A 225 21.02 -8.03 17.97
N MET A 226 19.94 -8.79 17.79
CA MET A 226 19.99 -10.07 17.11
C MET A 226 19.89 -9.88 15.59
N ARG A 227 20.77 -10.55 14.85
CA ARG A 227 20.63 -10.73 13.40
C ARG A 227 20.26 -12.19 13.13
N GLY A 228 19.09 -12.42 12.56
CA GLY A 228 18.63 -13.77 12.23
C GLY A 228 18.15 -14.52 13.46
N SER A 229 18.38 -15.84 13.50
CA SER A 229 17.71 -16.75 14.47
C SER A 229 18.66 -17.64 15.27
N LYS A 230 19.90 -17.21 15.46
CA LYS A 230 20.92 -18.00 16.15
C LYS A 230 20.77 -17.91 17.66
N ASP A 231 20.68 -19.07 18.31
CA ASP A 231 20.67 -19.15 19.77
C ASP A 231 22.02 -18.73 20.36
N ILE A 232 21.97 -18.06 21.52
CA ILE A 232 23.12 -17.43 22.19
C ILE A 232 23.15 -17.76 23.68
N PRO A 233 23.12 -19.06 24.07
CA PRO A 233 22.99 -19.47 25.46
C PRO A 233 24.11 -18.95 26.36
N GLU A 234 25.31 -18.78 25.79
CA GLU A 234 26.46 -18.25 26.51
C GLU A 234 26.29 -16.77 26.87
N MET A 235 25.42 -16.01 26.20
CA MET A 235 25.27 -14.56 26.39
C MET A 235 24.09 -14.16 27.29
N TYR A 236 23.13 -15.06 27.55
CA TYR A 236 21.91 -14.69 28.28
C TYR A 236 22.19 -14.11 29.66
N ASP A 237 22.98 -14.80 30.49
CA ASP A 237 23.27 -14.35 31.86
C ASP A 237 23.96 -12.97 31.86
N PHE A 238 24.80 -12.70 30.87
CA PHE A 238 25.46 -11.40 30.73
C PHE A 238 24.48 -10.31 30.30
N LEU A 239 23.63 -10.55 29.31
CA LEU A 239 22.62 -9.58 28.88
C LEU A 239 21.62 -9.28 30.00
N GLU A 240 21.23 -10.30 30.78
CA GLU A 240 20.40 -10.14 31.98
C GLU A 240 21.12 -9.34 33.07
N SER A 241 22.43 -9.49 33.22
CA SER A 241 23.23 -8.65 34.13
C SER A 241 23.27 -7.17 33.71
N LEU A 242 23.01 -6.87 32.43
CA LEU A 242 22.83 -5.53 31.90
C LEU A 242 21.36 -5.04 32.00
N GLY A 243 20.44 -5.88 32.47
CA GLY A 243 19.03 -5.56 32.66
C GLY A 243 18.08 -6.08 31.58
N ALA A 244 18.54 -6.91 30.64
CA ALA A 244 17.63 -7.59 29.70
C ALA A 244 16.68 -8.52 30.45
N SER A 245 15.43 -8.56 30.00
CA SER A 245 14.32 -9.29 30.64
C SER A 245 13.52 -10.14 29.66
N LYS A 246 13.58 -9.82 28.36
CA LYS A 246 12.86 -10.51 27.28
C LYS A 246 13.77 -11.45 26.48
N VAL A 247 15.10 -11.30 26.57
CA VAL A 247 16.08 -12.01 25.73
C VAL A 247 15.94 -13.55 25.72
N ARG A 248 15.54 -14.17 26.84
CA ARG A 248 15.32 -15.64 26.90
C ARG A 248 14.08 -16.12 26.15
N ASN A 249 13.18 -15.22 25.79
CA ASN A 249 11.98 -15.52 25.00
C ASN A 249 12.27 -15.42 23.49
N LEU A 250 13.51 -15.13 23.09
CA LEU A 250 13.90 -15.07 21.69
C LEU A 250 13.69 -16.43 21.02
N GLN A 251 12.97 -16.43 19.90
CA GLN A 251 12.74 -17.60 19.06
C GLN A 251 13.10 -17.30 17.61
N PRO A 252 13.30 -18.33 16.76
CA PRO A 252 13.50 -18.11 15.34
C PRO A 252 12.37 -17.30 14.71
N GLY A 253 12.72 -16.22 14.00
CA GLY A 253 11.77 -15.31 13.35
C GLY A 253 11.42 -14.06 14.19
N TYR A 254 11.81 -14.03 15.46
CA TYR A 254 11.64 -12.85 16.30
C TYR A 254 12.77 -11.84 16.05
N ALA A 255 12.48 -10.57 16.27
CA ALA A 255 13.48 -9.50 16.29
C ALA A 255 13.70 -9.03 17.73
N TRP A 256 14.96 -8.78 18.08
CA TRP A 256 15.31 -8.36 19.44
C TRP A 256 16.47 -7.38 19.42
N ALA A 257 16.32 -6.31 20.20
CA ALA A 257 17.30 -5.27 20.38
C ALA A 257 17.25 -4.72 21.81
N MET A 258 18.39 -4.25 22.30
CA MET A 258 18.50 -3.57 23.58
C MET A 258 19.57 -2.47 23.55
N VAL A 259 19.35 -1.43 24.36
CA VAL A 259 20.36 -0.43 24.70
C VAL A 259 20.34 -0.20 26.20
N ALA A 260 21.51 -0.25 26.83
CA ALA A 260 21.67 -0.20 28.28
C ALA A 260 22.91 0.59 28.71
N VAL A 261 22.93 1.11 29.94
CA VAL A 261 24.15 1.64 30.59
C VAL A 261 24.62 0.65 31.64
N LYS A 262 25.86 0.15 31.51
CA LYS A 262 26.41 -0.80 32.47
C LYS A 262 26.47 -0.19 33.87
N GLY A 263 25.93 -0.91 34.86
CA GLY A 263 25.87 -0.46 36.26
C GLY A 263 24.66 0.44 36.59
N SER A 264 23.80 0.75 35.61
CA SER A 264 22.61 1.59 35.77
C SER A 264 21.35 0.85 35.29
N PRO A 265 20.75 -0.02 36.13
CA PRO A 265 19.60 -0.85 35.73
C PRO A 265 18.35 -0.06 35.36
N GLU A 266 18.26 1.22 35.74
CA GLU A 266 17.20 2.15 35.36
C GLU A 266 17.35 2.72 33.94
N LEU A 267 18.51 2.55 33.30
CA LEU A 267 18.83 3.06 31.97
C LEU A 267 18.91 1.93 30.95
N VAL A 268 17.81 1.20 30.78
CA VAL A 268 17.69 0.07 29.85
C VAL A 268 16.44 0.23 28.99
N GLN A 269 16.58 0.03 27.69
CA GLN A 269 15.47 -0.19 26.75
C GLN A 269 15.68 -1.53 26.07
N GLU A 270 14.62 -2.32 25.97
CA GLU A 270 14.64 -3.65 25.35
C GLU A 270 13.32 -3.91 24.64
N GLU A 271 13.41 -4.37 23.40
CA GLU A 271 12.25 -4.77 22.62
C GLU A 271 12.41 -6.18 22.05
N LEU A 272 11.31 -6.93 22.10
CA LEU A 272 11.18 -8.25 21.49
C LEU A 272 9.90 -8.24 20.68
N VAL A 273 10.03 -8.33 19.36
CA VAL A 273 8.88 -8.38 18.47
C VAL A 273 8.70 -9.80 17.97
N VAL A 274 7.50 -10.32 18.22
CA VAL A 274 7.10 -11.71 17.92
C VAL A 274 6.27 -11.83 16.64
N THR A 275 5.85 -10.70 16.08
CA THR A 275 4.88 -10.62 14.98
C THR A 275 5.59 -10.77 13.64
N ASN A 276 5.13 -11.68 12.78
CA ASN A 276 5.59 -11.73 11.39
C ASN A 276 5.11 -10.46 10.66
N GLY A 277 6.00 -9.51 10.42
CA GLY A 277 5.72 -8.38 9.54
C GLY A 277 5.62 -8.83 8.07
N HIS A 278 5.34 -7.89 7.16
CA HIS A 278 5.15 -8.20 5.74
C HIS A 278 6.46 -8.52 5.01
N ILE A 279 7.55 -7.83 5.35
CA ILE A 279 8.90 -8.06 4.77
C ILE A 279 9.83 -8.71 5.80
N ASN A 280 9.82 -8.19 7.02
CA ASN A 280 10.61 -8.65 8.15
C ASN A 280 9.81 -8.41 9.44
N THR A 281 10.20 -9.12 10.49
CA THR A 281 9.85 -8.77 11.87
C THR A 281 10.89 -7.74 12.31
N ASP A 282 10.51 -6.54 12.74
CA ASP A 282 11.45 -5.53 13.23
C ASP A 282 11.08 -4.98 14.60
N THR A 283 12.09 -4.54 15.35
CA THR A 283 11.91 -3.91 16.67
C THR A 283 11.53 -2.44 16.60
N GLY A 284 11.63 -1.82 15.42
CA GLY A 284 11.88 -0.39 15.30
C GLY A 284 13.15 0.06 16.05
N PRO A 285 13.45 1.37 16.01
CA PRO A 285 14.59 1.95 16.70
C PRO A 285 14.32 2.14 18.19
N LEU A 286 15.17 1.56 19.04
CA LEU A 286 15.27 1.88 20.46
C LEU A 286 16.32 2.97 20.65
N THR A 287 15.98 4.06 21.34
CA THR A 287 16.88 5.22 21.46
C THR A 287 17.05 5.64 22.92
N LEU A 288 18.28 5.53 23.43
CA LEU A 288 18.67 5.99 24.76
C LEU A 288 19.44 7.31 24.66
N ASN A 289 19.05 8.31 25.47
CA ASN A 289 19.83 9.54 25.65
C ASN A 289 20.73 9.40 26.89
N TYR A 290 22.05 9.49 26.70
CA TYR A 290 23.03 9.42 27.77
C TYR A 290 24.29 10.21 27.42
N GLY A 291 24.81 11.01 28.36
CA GLY A 291 26.06 11.74 28.16
C GLY A 291 26.06 12.69 26.94
N GLU A 292 24.96 13.43 26.74
CA GLU A 292 24.76 14.36 25.61
C GLU A 292 24.72 13.67 24.23
N LYS A 293 24.51 12.36 24.20
CA LYS A 293 24.41 11.57 22.97
C LYS A 293 23.16 10.70 22.94
N TYR A 294 22.76 10.36 21.73
CA TYR A 294 21.67 9.46 21.42
C TYR A 294 22.25 8.15 20.86
N TYR A 295 21.87 7.04 21.48
CA TYR A 295 22.29 5.69 21.10
C TYR A 295 21.07 4.95 20.57
N THR A 296 21.06 4.67 19.28
CA THR A 296 19.93 4.04 18.59
C THR A 296 20.30 2.66 18.08
N VAL A 297 19.46 1.67 18.37
CA VAL A 297 19.63 0.29 17.92
C VAL A 297 18.32 -0.26 17.34
N GLU A 298 18.43 -1.04 16.29
CA GLU A 298 17.30 -1.72 15.62
C GLU A 298 17.73 -3.12 15.19
N SER A 299 16.79 -4.06 15.27
CA SER A 299 16.92 -5.42 14.75
C SER A 299 15.76 -5.70 13.81
N ALA A 300 16.06 -6.40 12.72
CA ALA A 300 15.05 -7.02 11.89
C ALA A 300 15.45 -8.44 11.51
N THR A 301 14.48 -9.34 11.55
CA THR A 301 14.62 -10.76 11.24
C THR A 301 13.70 -11.16 10.10
N GLU A 302 14.16 -12.07 9.25
CA GLU A 302 13.42 -12.51 8.08
C GLU A 302 12.14 -13.22 8.51
N VAL A 303 11.02 -12.85 7.91
CA VAL A 303 9.80 -13.67 7.96
C VAL A 303 9.83 -14.67 6.81
N LYS A 304 9.43 -15.92 7.07
CA LYS A 304 9.38 -16.97 6.06
C LYS A 304 8.15 -16.78 5.16
N HIS A 305 8.20 -15.79 4.28
CA HIS A 305 7.36 -15.71 3.09
C HIS A 305 8.25 -15.79 1.84
N GLU A 306 7.74 -16.20 0.68
CA GLU A 306 8.51 -16.44 -0.56
C GLU A 306 9.08 -15.16 -1.21
N ILE A 307 9.46 -14.19 -0.39
CA ILE A 307 10.04 -12.92 -0.83
C ILE A 307 11.48 -13.14 -1.24
N ALA A 308 11.82 -12.77 -2.47
CA ALA A 308 13.18 -12.88 -3.00
C ALA A 308 14.08 -11.75 -2.47
N LEU A 309 14.44 -11.81 -1.18
CA LEU A 309 15.33 -10.84 -0.52
C LEU A 309 16.82 -11.19 -0.71
N LYS A 310 17.65 -10.16 -0.90
CA LYS A 310 19.12 -10.30 -0.79
C LYS A 310 19.49 -10.59 0.67
N THR A 311 20.62 -11.26 0.91
CA THR A 311 21.06 -11.67 2.26
C THR A 311 21.06 -10.51 3.27
N GLN A 312 21.50 -9.31 2.85
CA GLN A 312 21.56 -8.12 3.71
C GLN A 312 20.17 -7.58 4.11
N GLN A 313 19.13 -7.90 3.33
CA GLN A 313 17.75 -7.42 3.52
C GLN A 313 16.90 -8.39 4.33
N ARG A 314 17.29 -9.67 4.34
CA ARG A 314 16.58 -10.73 5.07
C ARG A 314 16.59 -10.47 6.56
N SER A 315 17.77 -10.22 7.10
CA SER A 315 17.93 -9.85 8.50
C SER A 315 19.03 -8.82 8.61
N PHE A 316 18.77 -7.77 9.36
CA PHE A 316 19.71 -6.67 9.56
C PHE A 316 19.69 -6.23 11.02
N VAL A 317 20.80 -5.60 11.39
CA VAL A 317 20.93 -4.86 12.65
C VAL A 317 21.48 -3.50 12.31
N ARG A 318 21.03 -2.48 13.03
CA ARG A 318 21.50 -1.12 12.83
C ARG A 318 21.81 -0.49 14.17
N PHE A 319 22.92 0.22 14.19
CA PHE A 319 23.41 0.91 15.37
C PHE A 319 23.88 2.29 14.96
N MET A 320 23.45 3.31 15.70
CA MET A 320 23.85 4.70 15.46
C MET A 320 24.14 5.40 16.79
N VAL A 321 25.15 6.26 16.78
CA VAL A 321 25.45 7.21 17.85
C VAL A 321 25.38 8.60 17.25
N MET A 322 24.62 9.48 17.90
CA MET A 322 24.41 10.85 17.44
C MET A 322 24.64 11.83 18.60
N ASP A 323 25.17 13.02 18.34
CA ASP A 323 25.28 14.11 19.33
C ASP A 323 24.07 15.08 19.25
N ALA A 324 23.22 14.90 18.24
CA ALA A 324 21.91 15.53 18.12
C ALA A 324 20.90 14.55 17.48
N LEU A 325 19.61 14.69 17.75
CA LEU A 325 18.60 13.93 17.02
C LEU A 325 18.55 14.37 15.56
N ILE A 326 18.71 13.40 14.66
CA ILE A 326 18.76 13.66 13.22
C ILE A 326 17.38 13.39 12.62
N GLN A 327 16.70 14.48 12.30
CA GLN A 327 15.32 14.47 11.82
C GLN A 327 15.28 15.14 10.43
N PRO A 328 15.35 14.35 9.34
CA PRO A 328 15.43 14.91 8.00
C PRO A 328 14.13 15.61 7.62
N VAL A 329 14.25 16.63 6.78
CA VAL A 329 13.12 17.33 6.16
C VAL A 329 13.04 16.91 4.70
N LEU A 330 11.91 16.35 4.30
CA LEU A 330 11.59 16.08 2.90
C LEU A 330 11.07 17.35 2.25
N ASN A 331 11.63 17.72 1.10
CA ASN A 331 11.07 18.74 0.21
C ASN A 331 10.18 18.04 -0.81
N VAL A 332 8.92 18.47 -0.93
CA VAL A 332 7.93 17.87 -1.84
C VAL A 332 7.36 18.91 -2.82
N ILE A 333 6.57 18.47 -3.79
CA ILE A 333 6.07 19.33 -4.89
C ILE A 333 4.66 19.88 -4.64
N ASP A 334 3.90 19.26 -3.73
CA ASP A 334 2.51 19.61 -3.40
C ASP A 334 2.39 20.06 -1.93
N ASP A 335 1.28 20.74 -1.62
CA ASP A 335 0.95 21.17 -0.26
C ASP A 335 0.63 19.98 0.64
N VAL A 336 1.46 19.82 1.67
CA VAL A 336 1.40 18.79 2.73
C VAL A 336 1.11 19.39 4.10
N SER A 337 0.63 20.64 4.18
CA SER A 337 0.30 21.33 5.45
C SER A 337 -0.73 20.59 6.31
N LEU A 338 -1.51 19.69 5.71
CA LEU A 338 -2.48 18.83 6.40
C LEU A 338 -1.88 17.55 6.97
N TRP A 339 -0.65 17.20 6.63
CA TRP A 339 0.09 16.13 7.29
C TRP A 339 0.61 16.66 8.65
N LYS A 340 0.34 15.93 9.72
CA LYS A 340 0.52 16.37 11.11
C LYS A 340 1.39 15.38 11.88
N PRO A 341 1.99 15.83 13.00
CA PRO A 341 2.79 14.95 13.85
C PRO A 341 2.03 13.68 14.23
N GLY A 342 2.68 12.53 14.09
CA GLY A 342 2.10 11.20 14.30
C GLY A 342 1.51 10.54 13.05
N ASP A 343 1.37 11.26 11.93
CA ASP A 343 1.07 10.63 10.65
C ASP A 343 2.25 9.76 10.18
N VAL A 344 1.95 8.64 9.55
CA VAL A 344 2.96 7.78 8.92
C VAL A 344 2.97 8.04 7.41
N VAL A 345 4.17 8.23 6.86
CA VAL A 345 4.42 8.33 5.42
C VAL A 345 5.35 7.22 4.97
N VAL A 346 5.24 6.82 3.71
CA VAL A 346 6.20 5.93 3.05
C VAL A 346 6.88 6.69 1.92
N VAL A 347 8.21 6.61 1.85
CA VAL A 347 9.01 7.11 0.73
C VAL A 347 9.34 5.94 -0.18
N SER A 348 8.94 6.02 -1.45
CA SER A 348 9.12 4.94 -2.44
C SER A 348 10.59 4.67 -2.75
N SER A 349 10.90 3.44 -3.17
CA SER A 349 12.21 3.12 -3.72
C SER A 349 12.43 3.87 -5.03
N THR A 350 13.64 4.37 -5.23
CA THR A 350 14.08 4.90 -6.53
C THR A 350 15.16 4.04 -7.16
N ASP A 351 15.35 2.81 -6.68
CA ASP A 351 16.33 1.85 -7.20
C ASP A 351 15.63 0.62 -7.79
N TYR A 352 16.39 -0.31 -8.37
CA TYR A 352 15.89 -1.61 -8.83
C TYR A 352 15.26 -2.47 -7.73
N ASP A 353 15.58 -2.15 -6.48
CA ASP A 353 15.17 -2.92 -5.32
C ASP A 353 14.00 -2.22 -4.62
N TRP A 354 12.79 -2.73 -4.80
CA TRP A 354 11.59 -2.12 -4.23
C TRP A 354 11.56 -2.12 -2.70
N VAL A 355 12.29 -3.03 -2.06
CA VAL A 355 12.36 -3.16 -0.58
C VAL A 355 13.05 -1.94 0.06
N GLN A 356 13.66 -1.06 -0.73
CA GLN A 356 14.18 0.22 -0.26
C GLN A 356 13.09 1.28 0.00
N ALA A 357 11.81 0.94 -0.11
CA ALA A 357 10.74 1.82 0.37
C ALA A 357 10.77 1.89 1.91
N GLU A 358 10.58 3.08 2.48
CA GLU A 358 10.80 3.31 3.91
C GLU A 358 9.65 4.07 4.56
N GLU A 359 9.12 3.54 5.67
CA GLU A 359 8.14 4.23 6.51
C GLU A 359 8.81 5.19 7.49
N ARG A 360 8.22 6.38 7.65
CA ARG A 360 8.65 7.38 8.63
C ARG A 360 7.45 8.05 9.27
N THR A 361 7.60 8.44 10.53
CA THR A 361 6.58 9.20 11.25
C THR A 361 6.86 10.68 11.09
N VAL A 362 5.83 11.45 10.74
CA VAL A 362 5.89 12.91 10.69
C VAL A 362 6.03 13.44 12.11
N VAL A 363 6.95 14.38 12.31
CA VAL A 363 7.16 15.08 13.59
C VAL A 363 6.90 16.57 13.45
N ASP A 364 6.80 17.27 14.58
CA ASP A 364 6.56 18.71 14.58
C ASP A 364 7.71 19.47 13.90
N CYS A 365 7.32 20.45 13.09
CA CYS A 365 8.24 21.30 12.35
C CYS A 365 7.68 22.73 12.28
N SER A 366 8.00 23.53 13.29
CA SER A 366 7.56 24.93 13.38
C SER A 366 8.05 25.79 12.21
N ASP A 367 9.19 25.41 11.63
CA ASP A 367 9.91 26.19 10.61
C ASP A 367 9.72 25.62 9.19
N CYS A 368 8.97 24.53 9.03
CA CYS A 368 8.69 23.94 7.73
C CYS A 368 7.67 24.79 6.96
N THR A 369 7.86 24.87 5.65
CA THR A 369 6.84 25.40 4.72
C THR A 369 5.72 24.38 4.48
N GLU A 370 4.67 24.78 3.77
CA GLU A 370 3.60 23.87 3.32
C GLU A 370 4.06 22.79 2.34
N TYR A 371 5.31 22.85 1.84
CA TYR A 371 5.92 21.88 0.92
C TYR A 371 7.01 21.03 1.59
N GLN A 372 6.99 20.95 2.91
CA GLN A 372 8.02 20.29 3.70
C GLN A 372 7.44 19.38 4.78
N VAL A 373 8.09 18.23 4.97
CA VAL A 373 7.70 17.23 5.98
C VAL A 373 8.93 16.83 6.78
N LYS A 374 8.91 17.05 8.09
CA LYS A 374 9.99 16.60 8.98
C LYS A 374 9.70 15.19 9.49
N LEU A 375 10.70 14.32 9.43
CA LEU A 375 10.60 12.91 9.81
C LEU A 375 11.22 12.65 11.19
N ASP A 376 10.80 11.56 11.83
CA ASP A 376 11.25 11.14 13.15
C ASP A 376 12.70 10.69 13.20
N ARG A 377 13.24 10.15 12.10
CA ARG A 377 14.58 9.55 12.04
C ARG A 377 15.21 9.56 10.64
N PRO A 378 16.54 9.34 10.52
CA PRO A 378 17.25 9.30 9.24
C PRO A 378 16.71 8.25 8.27
N LEU A 379 16.91 8.47 6.97
CA LEU A 379 16.65 7.49 5.91
C LEU A 379 17.83 6.52 5.75
N PHE A 380 17.54 5.26 5.40
CA PHE A 380 18.58 4.25 5.17
C PHE A 380 19.02 4.21 3.71
N TYR A 381 18.17 4.68 2.79
CA TYR A 381 18.44 4.73 1.36
C TYR A 381 18.37 6.17 0.84
N ASP A 382 19.07 6.40 -0.27
CA ASP A 382 18.90 7.64 -1.03
C ASP A 382 17.59 7.55 -1.82
N HIS A 383 16.70 8.52 -1.66
CA HIS A 383 15.47 8.64 -2.43
C HIS A 383 15.62 9.81 -3.40
N TRP A 384 15.69 9.49 -4.68
CA TRP A 384 15.95 10.46 -5.73
C TRP A 384 14.84 11.50 -5.83
N GLY A 385 15.16 12.77 -5.94
CA GLY A 385 14.18 13.86 -6.02
C GLY A 385 14.39 14.77 -7.23
N GLU A 386 15.14 14.30 -8.22
CA GLU A 386 15.44 15.02 -9.45
C GLU A 386 14.93 14.30 -10.71
N ILE A 387 14.60 15.08 -11.74
CA ILE A 387 14.38 14.56 -13.09
C ILE A 387 15.76 14.35 -13.72
N THR A 388 16.09 13.11 -14.09
CA THR A 388 17.41 12.77 -14.64
C THR A 388 17.24 12.07 -15.99
N ASN A 389 18.07 12.43 -16.95
CA ASN A 389 17.96 11.99 -18.34
C ASN A 389 16.54 12.21 -18.90
N ASN A 390 15.91 13.37 -18.63
CA ASN A 390 14.51 13.68 -18.99
C ASN A 390 13.46 12.62 -18.59
N VAL A 391 13.78 11.73 -17.64
CA VAL A 391 12.86 10.79 -17.02
C VAL A 391 12.58 11.29 -15.60
N ASP A 392 11.30 11.48 -15.26
CA ASP A 392 10.91 11.82 -13.90
C ASP A 392 11.05 10.57 -13.00
N MET A 393 12.16 10.49 -12.28
CA MET A 393 12.50 9.41 -11.34
C MET A 393 12.39 9.86 -9.88
N ARG A 394 11.66 10.94 -9.62
CA ARG A 394 11.49 11.48 -8.27
C ARG A 394 10.64 10.52 -7.46
N ALA A 395 11.12 10.19 -6.27
CA ALA A 395 10.45 9.32 -5.33
C ALA A 395 9.09 9.91 -4.98
N GLU A 396 8.07 9.06 -5.04
CA GLU A 396 6.78 9.32 -4.45
C GLU A 396 6.87 9.23 -2.92
N VAL A 397 6.13 10.11 -2.23
CA VAL A 397 5.94 10.12 -0.78
C VAL A 397 4.43 9.97 -0.53
N SER A 398 4.01 8.90 0.14
CA SER A 398 2.59 8.56 0.34
C SER A 398 2.21 8.58 1.81
N LEU A 399 1.05 9.14 2.13
CA LEU A 399 0.46 9.18 3.47
C LEU A 399 -0.32 7.90 3.75
N LEU A 400 0.05 7.18 4.81
CA LEU A 400 -0.64 5.96 5.25
C LEU A 400 -1.77 6.26 6.24
N THR A 401 -1.58 7.22 7.14
CA THR A 401 -2.53 7.48 8.23
C THR A 401 -3.76 8.29 7.79
N ARG A 402 -4.96 7.80 8.14
CA ARG A 402 -6.24 8.51 8.02
C ARG A 402 -6.97 8.57 9.36
N ASN A 403 -7.99 9.43 9.43
CA ASN A 403 -8.77 9.61 10.66
C ASN A 403 -9.97 8.66 10.76
N VAL A 404 -10.33 7.98 9.66
CA VAL A 404 -11.26 6.85 9.69
C VAL A 404 -10.45 5.58 9.46
N LEU A 405 -10.38 4.70 10.47
CA LEU A 405 -9.57 3.48 10.45
C LEU A 405 -10.49 2.25 10.47
N ILE A 406 -10.28 1.34 9.53
CA ILE A 406 -10.92 0.04 9.46
C ILE A 406 -9.82 -1.01 9.52
N ARG A 407 -9.86 -1.89 10.52
CA ARG A 407 -8.82 -2.90 10.71
C ARG A 407 -9.34 -4.27 11.08
N GLY A 408 -8.62 -5.29 10.65
CA GLY A 408 -8.77 -6.65 11.15
C GLY A 408 -7.94 -6.85 12.41
N GLN A 409 -8.53 -7.43 13.45
CA GLN A 409 -7.76 -7.91 14.59
C GLN A 409 -6.88 -9.08 14.15
N MET A 410 -5.57 -8.94 14.37
CA MET A 410 -4.54 -9.96 14.12
C MET A 410 -4.34 -10.85 15.35
N GLU A 411 -3.91 -12.07 15.08
CA GLU A 411 -3.77 -13.12 16.09
C GLU A 411 -2.38 -13.76 15.94
N LEU A 412 -1.84 -14.31 17.04
CA LEU A 412 -0.44 -14.76 17.10
C LEU A 412 -0.15 -15.95 16.18
N GLU A 413 -1.15 -16.79 15.91
CA GLU A 413 -1.04 -17.94 15.02
C GLU A 413 -2.20 -17.93 14.02
N CYS A 414 -1.95 -18.45 12.81
CA CYS A 414 -2.98 -18.65 11.81
C CYS A 414 -3.98 -19.71 12.29
N TYR A 415 -5.27 -19.41 12.17
CA TYR A 415 -6.36 -20.33 12.49
C TYR A 415 -6.55 -21.41 11.42
N GLY A 416 -5.61 -22.34 11.27
CA GLY A 416 -5.78 -23.51 10.39
C GLY A 416 -6.37 -23.17 9.00
N ASP A 417 -7.32 -23.99 8.51
CA ASP A 417 -7.98 -23.83 7.20
C ASP A 417 -9.15 -22.83 7.21
N ASN A 418 -9.13 -21.85 8.13
CA ASN A 418 -10.33 -21.15 8.56
C ASN A 418 -10.31 -19.60 8.33
N PHE A 419 -11.20 -19.15 7.46
CA PHE A 419 -11.11 -18.06 6.51
C PHE A 419 -12.47 -17.30 6.34
N THR A 420 -12.46 -15.97 6.38
CA THR A 420 -13.57 -14.97 6.44
C THR A 420 -13.53 -13.94 5.30
N LYS A 421 -14.63 -13.45 4.72
CA LYS A 421 -14.57 -12.49 3.61
C LYS A 421 -14.77 -11.04 4.05
N ASP A 422 -13.70 -10.27 4.17
CA ASP A 422 -13.82 -8.82 4.21
C ASP A 422 -14.25 -8.32 2.82
N PHE A 423 -15.29 -7.49 2.73
CA PHE A 423 -15.51 -6.65 1.55
C PHE A 423 -16.40 -5.46 1.84
N ILE A 424 -15.97 -4.29 1.41
CA ILE A 424 -16.80 -3.10 1.40
C ILE A 424 -17.33 -2.82 -0.01
N THR A 425 -18.65 -2.62 -0.12
CA THR A 425 -19.33 -2.01 -1.29
C THR A 425 -20.00 -0.71 -0.85
N GLY A 426 -19.55 0.44 -1.36
CA GLY A 426 -20.10 1.74 -1.00
C GLY A 426 -19.20 2.89 -1.44
N ASN A 427 -19.55 4.11 -1.05
CA ASN A 427 -18.68 5.27 -1.23
C ASN A 427 -17.73 5.33 -0.04
N VAL A 428 -16.44 5.16 -0.30
CA VAL A 428 -15.40 5.19 0.71
C VAL A 428 -14.31 6.15 0.30
N GLU A 429 -14.24 7.25 1.03
CA GLU A 429 -13.31 8.32 0.75
C GLU A 429 -12.53 8.72 2.01
N GLY A 430 -11.20 8.73 1.92
CA GLY A 430 -10.33 9.21 3.02
C GLY A 430 -10.22 8.27 4.21
N ALA A 431 -10.35 6.95 4.02
CA ALA A 431 -10.23 5.93 5.07
C ALA A 431 -8.90 5.15 4.99
N GLU A 432 -8.48 4.61 6.13
CA GLU A 432 -7.32 3.75 6.30
C GLU A 432 -7.79 2.31 6.53
N PHE A 433 -7.20 1.38 5.80
CA PHE A 433 -7.42 -0.06 5.87
C PHE A 433 -6.13 -0.74 6.28
N TYR A 434 -6.12 -1.33 7.47
CA TYR A 434 -4.93 -1.90 8.08
C TYR A 434 -5.16 -3.34 8.52
N ASN A 435 -4.25 -4.27 8.21
CA ASN A 435 -4.39 -5.71 8.52
C ASN A 435 -5.71 -6.32 8.01
N MET A 436 -6.19 -5.84 6.87
CA MET A 436 -7.40 -6.32 6.22
C MET A 436 -7.09 -7.45 5.23
N GLY A 437 -8.07 -8.30 4.95
CA GLY A 437 -7.90 -9.39 3.98
C GLY A 437 -7.11 -10.59 4.54
N GLN A 438 -6.84 -11.59 3.70
CA GLN A 438 -6.10 -12.81 4.07
C GLN A 438 -5.81 -13.74 2.89
N GLN A 439 -4.76 -14.55 3.03
CA GLN A 439 -4.14 -15.29 1.92
C GLN A 439 -4.69 -16.68 1.61
N ALA A 440 -5.65 -17.21 2.37
CA ALA A 440 -6.18 -18.54 2.09
C ALA A 440 -7.71 -18.57 1.93
N VAL A 441 -8.28 -17.39 1.66
CA VAL A 441 -9.73 -17.14 1.59
C VAL A 441 -10.05 -16.37 0.35
N LEU A 442 -10.62 -17.07 -0.60
CA LEU A 442 -11.05 -16.40 -1.80
C LEU A 442 -12.16 -15.38 -1.47
N GLY A 443 -12.02 -14.17 -1.99
CA GLY A 443 -12.99 -13.08 -1.82
C GLY A 443 -12.85 -12.27 -0.53
N ALA A 444 -11.86 -12.56 0.32
CA ALA A 444 -11.54 -11.78 1.51
C ALA A 444 -10.56 -10.66 1.18
N TYR A 445 -11.04 -9.50 0.78
CA TYR A 445 -10.20 -8.39 0.32
C TYR A 445 -10.58 -7.09 1.06
N PRO A 446 -9.65 -6.17 1.33
CA PRO A 446 -9.94 -4.92 2.03
C PRO A 446 -11.13 -4.16 1.44
N ILE A 447 -11.19 -4.06 0.10
CA ILE A 447 -12.31 -3.47 -0.65
C ILE A 447 -12.65 -4.39 -1.82
N HIS A 448 -13.92 -4.80 -1.94
CA HIS A 448 -14.32 -5.75 -2.97
C HIS A 448 -15.76 -5.51 -3.44
N PHE A 449 -15.89 -5.05 -4.69
CA PHE A 449 -17.15 -4.95 -5.39
C PHE A 449 -17.46 -6.28 -6.07
N HIS A 450 -18.36 -7.05 -5.48
CA HIS A 450 -18.70 -8.40 -5.94
C HIS A 450 -20.04 -8.41 -6.67
N LEU A 451 -20.01 -8.63 -7.99
CA LEU A 451 -21.19 -8.78 -8.85
C LEU A 451 -22.24 -7.67 -8.71
N CYS A 452 -21.77 -6.43 -8.58
CA CYS A 452 -22.66 -5.29 -8.48
C CYS A 452 -23.25 -4.87 -9.85
N LEU A 453 -22.82 -5.46 -10.97
CA LEU A 453 -23.29 -5.13 -12.33
C LEU A 453 -23.06 -3.65 -12.68
N ASP A 454 -23.91 -3.05 -13.53
CA ASP A 454 -23.79 -1.65 -13.95
C ASP A 454 -24.03 -0.68 -12.78
N ARG A 455 -23.03 0.16 -12.49
CA ARG A 455 -23.11 1.19 -11.44
C ARG A 455 -22.97 2.63 -11.95
N ASP A 456 -22.99 2.84 -13.26
CA ASP A 456 -22.81 4.13 -13.92
C ASP A 456 -23.91 4.43 -14.97
N LEU A 457 -25.11 3.87 -14.79
CA LEU A 457 -26.26 4.14 -15.68
C LEU A 457 -26.80 5.57 -15.50
N PRO A 458 -27.48 6.14 -16.51
CA PRO A 458 -28.08 7.48 -16.40
C PRO A 458 -28.98 7.63 -15.16
N GLY A 459 -28.67 8.60 -14.30
CA GLY A 459 -29.39 8.86 -13.05
C GLY A 459 -28.81 8.12 -11.82
N MET A 460 -27.72 7.37 -11.98
CA MET A 460 -26.96 6.77 -10.89
C MET A 460 -25.60 7.43 -10.76
N GLU A 461 -25.22 7.74 -9.52
CA GLU A 461 -23.85 8.18 -9.20
C GLU A 461 -22.94 6.95 -9.09
N PRO A 462 -21.82 6.90 -9.83
CA PRO A 462 -20.87 5.79 -9.73
C PRO A 462 -20.27 5.66 -8.32
N PRO A 463 -20.04 4.43 -7.82
CA PRO A 463 -19.39 4.21 -6.54
C PRO A 463 -17.95 4.71 -6.59
N VAL A 464 -17.54 5.41 -5.54
CA VAL A 464 -16.22 6.02 -5.45
C VAL A 464 -15.41 5.43 -4.30
N ILE A 465 -14.22 4.94 -4.64
CA ILE A 465 -13.14 4.59 -3.72
C ILE A 465 -12.05 5.62 -3.91
N ARG A 466 -11.96 6.61 -3.01
CA ARG A 466 -11.07 7.76 -3.19
C ARG A 466 -10.17 8.07 -1.99
N GLN A 467 -8.92 8.44 -2.23
CA GLN A 467 -8.03 8.96 -1.17
C GLN A 467 -7.88 8.01 0.03
N ASN A 468 -8.04 6.71 -0.17
CA ASN A 468 -7.86 5.73 0.90
C ASN A 468 -6.39 5.30 0.99
N SER A 469 -6.01 4.81 2.18
CA SER A 469 -4.76 4.09 2.40
C SER A 469 -5.08 2.64 2.70
N ILE A 470 -4.51 1.70 1.96
CA ILE A 470 -4.69 0.27 2.13
C ILE A 470 -3.31 -0.32 2.30
N HIS A 471 -2.95 -0.66 3.54
CA HIS A 471 -1.57 -1.03 3.83
C HIS A 471 -1.45 -2.12 4.87
N HIS A 472 -0.33 -2.86 4.80
CA HIS A 472 -0.12 -4.06 5.59
C HIS A 472 -1.31 -5.02 5.46
N ALA A 473 -1.85 -5.12 4.23
CA ALA A 473 -3.02 -5.93 3.95
C ALA A 473 -2.60 -7.36 3.59
N TRP A 474 -3.32 -8.34 4.12
CA TRP A 474 -3.05 -9.75 3.88
C TRP A 474 -3.70 -10.26 2.61
N SER A 475 -4.31 -9.40 1.80
CA SER A 475 -4.68 -9.67 0.41
C SER A 475 -5.08 -8.39 -0.31
N ARG A 476 -4.63 -8.22 -1.56
CA ARG A 476 -5.01 -7.20 -2.55
C ARG A 476 -5.13 -5.77 -2.00
N CYS A 477 -5.61 -4.85 -2.82
CA CYS A 477 -6.00 -3.50 -2.41
C CYS A 477 -7.49 -3.32 -2.71
N VAL A 478 -7.81 -3.06 -3.97
CA VAL A 478 -9.19 -2.89 -4.45
C VAL A 478 -9.48 -3.94 -5.50
N THR A 479 -10.49 -4.77 -5.23
CA THR A 479 -10.99 -5.78 -6.16
C THR A 479 -12.30 -5.34 -6.78
N VAL A 480 -12.37 -5.39 -8.11
CA VAL A 480 -13.61 -5.24 -8.87
C VAL A 480 -13.87 -6.57 -9.57
N HIS A 481 -15.04 -7.15 -9.28
CA HIS A 481 -15.43 -8.45 -9.79
C HIS A 481 -16.85 -8.37 -10.35
N GLY A 482 -17.02 -8.60 -11.65
CA GLY A 482 -18.34 -8.60 -12.30
C GLY A 482 -19.15 -7.30 -12.07
N THR A 483 -18.43 -6.19 -11.92
CA THR A 483 -18.99 -4.87 -11.60
C THR A 483 -18.50 -3.86 -12.64
N HIS A 484 -19.32 -2.86 -12.95
CA HIS A 484 -19.02 -1.85 -13.97
C HIS A 484 -19.13 -0.42 -13.43
N GLY A 485 -18.27 0.47 -13.93
CA GLY A 485 -18.34 1.91 -13.66
C GLY A 485 -17.67 2.39 -12.37
N VAL A 486 -16.99 1.51 -11.62
CA VAL A 486 -16.35 1.87 -10.33
C VAL A 486 -15.25 2.92 -10.53
N GLN A 487 -15.24 3.93 -9.66
CA GLN A 487 -14.24 5.00 -9.66
C GLN A 487 -13.20 4.74 -8.55
N VAL A 488 -11.99 4.32 -8.93
CA VAL A 488 -10.87 4.05 -8.00
C VAL A 488 -9.82 5.16 -8.19
N ILE A 489 -9.79 6.12 -7.27
CA ILE A 489 -9.11 7.41 -7.47
C ILE A 489 -8.20 7.78 -6.30
N ASP A 490 -6.94 8.14 -6.56
CA ASP A 490 -5.99 8.65 -5.56
C ASP A 490 -5.79 7.75 -4.32
N ASN A 491 -5.89 6.43 -4.47
CA ASN A 491 -5.66 5.49 -3.36
C ASN A 491 -4.19 5.09 -3.26
N VAL A 492 -3.73 4.87 -2.04
CA VAL A 492 -2.40 4.34 -1.70
C VAL A 492 -2.55 2.87 -1.33
N GLY A 493 -1.86 1.99 -2.04
CA GLY A 493 -1.67 0.58 -1.67
C GLY A 493 -0.23 0.34 -1.22
N TYR A 494 0.00 -0.23 -0.04
CA TYR A 494 1.36 -0.48 0.46
C TYR A 494 1.50 -1.81 1.21
N LEU A 495 2.45 -2.66 0.83
CA LEU A 495 2.66 -3.98 1.46
C LEU A 495 1.38 -4.82 1.48
N THR A 496 0.94 -5.21 0.29
CA THR A 496 -0.27 -6.00 0.09
C THR A 496 0.05 -7.29 -0.65
N PHE A 497 -0.50 -8.42 -0.20
CA PHE A 497 -0.28 -9.73 -0.82
C PHE A 497 -1.22 -10.00 -2.02
N GLY A 498 -0.71 -10.58 -3.10
CA GLY A 498 -1.46 -10.80 -4.34
C GLY A 498 -1.63 -9.52 -5.17
N HIS A 499 -2.43 -9.57 -6.23
CA HIS A 499 -2.65 -8.41 -7.10
C HIS A 499 -3.31 -7.24 -6.34
N CYS A 500 -2.73 -6.03 -6.36
CA CYS A 500 -3.23 -4.89 -5.56
C CYS A 500 -4.54 -4.30 -6.14
N PHE A 501 -4.47 -3.60 -7.28
CA PHE A 501 -5.65 -3.12 -8.01
C PHE A 501 -6.07 -4.17 -9.03
N TYR A 502 -7.16 -4.88 -8.76
CA TYR A 502 -7.45 -6.19 -9.37
C TYR A 502 -8.83 -6.23 -10.04
N LEU A 503 -8.85 -6.52 -11.34
CA LEU A 503 -10.04 -6.94 -12.08
C LEU A 503 -10.06 -8.48 -12.15
N GLU A 504 -11.09 -9.13 -11.63
CA GLU A 504 -11.03 -10.56 -11.31
C GLU A 504 -11.07 -11.45 -12.56
N ASP A 505 -12.14 -11.39 -13.36
CA ASP A 505 -12.44 -12.47 -14.32
C ASP A 505 -12.53 -12.02 -15.79
N GLY A 506 -12.35 -10.72 -16.07
CA GLY A 506 -12.41 -10.15 -17.41
C GLY A 506 -13.81 -9.72 -17.85
N GLY A 507 -14.80 -9.75 -16.96
CA GLY A 507 -16.14 -9.18 -17.17
C GLY A 507 -16.23 -7.68 -16.87
N GLU A 508 -15.31 -7.12 -16.10
CA GLU A 508 -15.39 -5.76 -15.54
C GLU A 508 -15.23 -4.67 -16.60
N LYS A 509 -16.04 -3.61 -16.56
CA LYS A 509 -16.07 -2.57 -17.60
C LYS A 509 -16.19 -1.19 -16.99
N ARG A 510 -15.65 -0.21 -17.70
CA ARG A 510 -15.69 1.23 -17.39
C ARG A 510 -15.17 1.55 -15.98
N THR A 511 -14.34 0.67 -15.43
CA THR A 511 -13.60 0.96 -14.21
C THR A 511 -12.58 2.05 -14.51
N VAL A 512 -12.48 3.01 -13.60
CA VAL A 512 -11.52 4.10 -13.67
C VAL A 512 -10.46 3.87 -12.59
N PHE A 513 -9.20 3.76 -13.01
CA PHE A 513 -8.04 3.86 -12.15
C PHE A 513 -7.34 5.18 -12.45
N ASP A 514 -7.47 6.15 -11.56
CA ASP A 514 -6.92 7.50 -11.71
C ASP A 514 -6.09 7.90 -10.48
N GLY A 515 -4.80 8.22 -10.65
CA GLY A 515 -4.00 8.78 -9.55
C GLY A 515 -3.64 7.79 -8.43
N ASN A 516 -3.86 6.48 -8.60
CA ASN A 516 -3.55 5.51 -7.55
C ASN A 516 -2.06 5.15 -7.54
N ILE A 517 -1.51 4.87 -6.37
CA ILE A 517 -0.15 4.36 -6.21
C ILE A 517 -0.16 3.03 -5.49
N GLY A 518 0.64 2.08 -5.98
CA GLY A 518 0.93 0.83 -5.29
C GLY A 518 2.43 0.67 -5.06
N LEU A 519 2.81 0.29 -3.84
CA LEU A 519 4.19 0.15 -3.37
C LEU A 519 4.34 -1.20 -2.65
N GLY A 520 5.34 -1.99 -2.99
CA GLY A 520 5.60 -3.28 -2.34
C GLY A 520 4.46 -4.28 -2.50
N THR A 521 4.03 -4.57 -3.73
CA THR A 521 3.07 -5.64 -4.01
C THR A 521 3.74 -7.01 -3.85
N LEU A 522 3.24 -7.83 -2.93
CA LEU A 522 3.84 -9.10 -2.52
C LEU A 522 3.17 -10.30 -3.19
N LYS A 523 3.89 -11.41 -3.35
CA LYS A 523 3.36 -12.67 -3.88
C LYS A 523 2.31 -13.23 -2.95
N GLY A 524 1.14 -13.57 -3.49
CA GLY A 524 0.08 -14.23 -2.76
C GLY A 524 -0.06 -15.71 -3.12
N LYS A 525 -0.97 -16.40 -2.41
CA LYS A 525 -1.31 -17.82 -2.58
C LYS A 525 -2.82 -18.07 -2.78
N LEU A 526 -3.62 -17.01 -2.87
CA LEU A 526 -5.07 -17.13 -3.07
C LEU A 526 -5.43 -17.74 -4.43
N ARG A 527 -4.67 -17.38 -5.47
CA ARG A 527 -4.83 -17.88 -6.83
C ARG A 527 -3.47 -18.24 -7.43
N PRO A 528 -3.40 -19.15 -8.43
CA PRO A 528 -2.15 -19.46 -9.12
C PRO A 528 -1.44 -18.21 -9.68
N ALA A 529 -2.20 -17.22 -10.19
CA ALA A 529 -1.64 -15.98 -10.69
C ALA A 529 -1.00 -15.07 -9.62
N ASP A 530 -1.39 -15.20 -8.34
CA ASP A 530 -0.87 -14.36 -7.26
C ASP A 530 0.61 -14.64 -6.95
N GLU A 531 1.19 -15.75 -7.43
CA GLU A 531 2.64 -16.01 -7.36
C GLU A 531 3.47 -15.10 -8.27
N SER A 532 2.80 -14.39 -9.19
CA SER A 532 3.35 -13.37 -10.09
C SER A 532 2.52 -12.09 -9.96
N PRO A 533 2.57 -11.41 -8.80
CA PRO A 533 1.64 -10.35 -8.48
C PRO A 533 1.81 -9.15 -9.43
N GLY A 534 0.71 -8.46 -9.64
CA GLY A 534 0.60 -7.26 -10.46
C GLY A 534 0.10 -6.13 -9.57
N THR A 535 0.79 -5.00 -9.50
CA THR A 535 0.26 -3.84 -8.79
C THR A 535 -1.06 -3.38 -9.41
N PHE A 536 -1.13 -3.35 -10.75
CA PHE A 536 -2.35 -3.18 -11.52
C PHE A 536 -2.57 -4.41 -12.40
N TRP A 537 -3.57 -5.21 -12.08
CA TRP A 537 -3.95 -6.43 -12.82
C TRP A 537 -5.23 -6.17 -13.61
N ILE A 538 -5.10 -6.12 -14.94
CA ILE A 538 -6.13 -5.65 -15.86
C ILE A 538 -6.54 -6.77 -16.82
N THR A 539 -7.70 -7.35 -16.56
CA THR A 539 -8.27 -8.48 -17.32
C THR A 539 -9.30 -8.07 -18.36
N ASN A 540 -9.69 -6.79 -18.40
CA ASN A 540 -10.61 -6.26 -19.41
C ASN A 540 -10.11 -4.91 -19.99
N PRO A 541 -10.07 -4.75 -21.34
CA PRO A 541 -9.60 -3.52 -21.97
C PRO A 541 -10.57 -2.34 -21.82
N LEU A 542 -11.83 -2.56 -21.45
CA LEU A 542 -12.80 -1.49 -21.25
C LEU A 542 -12.55 -0.72 -19.94
N THR A 543 -11.33 -0.25 -19.71
CA THR A 543 -10.86 0.35 -18.46
C THR A 543 -10.10 1.65 -18.76
N TYR A 544 -10.29 2.68 -17.93
CA TYR A 544 -9.52 3.93 -17.98
C TYR A 544 -8.38 3.86 -16.97
N ILE A 545 -7.14 4.01 -17.43
CA ILE A 545 -5.95 3.85 -16.58
C ILE A 545 -5.05 5.05 -16.78
N ARG A 546 -5.05 5.97 -15.81
CA ARG A 546 -4.27 7.20 -15.91
C ARG A 546 -3.70 7.71 -14.60
N ASN A 547 -2.58 8.43 -14.68
CA ASN A 547 -1.93 9.07 -13.52
C ASN A 547 -1.53 8.09 -12.40
N ASN A 548 -1.49 6.78 -12.65
CA ASN A 548 -1.19 5.78 -11.62
C ASN A 548 0.32 5.49 -11.54
N VAL A 549 0.78 5.02 -10.39
CA VAL A 549 2.18 4.67 -10.13
C VAL A 549 2.27 3.24 -9.58
N ALA A 550 3.07 2.39 -10.23
CA ALA A 550 3.51 1.11 -9.68
C ALA A 550 4.98 1.22 -9.24
N ALA A 551 5.19 1.55 -7.96
CA ALA A 551 6.46 1.90 -7.34
C ALA A 551 7.08 0.73 -6.56
N GLY A 552 7.01 -0.48 -7.12
CA GLY A 552 7.63 -1.67 -6.55
C GLY A 552 6.66 -2.84 -6.39
N SER A 553 7.06 -3.97 -6.96
CA SER A 553 6.33 -5.24 -6.94
C SER A 553 7.33 -6.38 -6.96
N GLU A 554 6.98 -7.48 -6.30
CA GLU A 554 7.71 -8.73 -6.40
C GLU A 554 7.68 -9.35 -7.79
N ASP A 555 6.78 -8.90 -8.67
CA ASP A 555 6.86 -9.24 -10.09
C ASP A 555 6.49 -8.06 -11.01
N ILE A 556 5.21 -7.83 -11.26
CA ILE A 556 4.74 -6.93 -12.33
C ILE A 556 4.17 -5.63 -11.76
N GLY A 557 4.47 -4.50 -12.40
CA GLY A 557 3.83 -3.22 -12.13
C GLY A 557 2.42 -3.16 -12.73
N PHE A 558 2.32 -3.11 -14.06
CA PHE A 558 1.04 -3.13 -14.78
C PHE A 558 0.94 -4.39 -15.66
N TRP A 559 -0.04 -5.25 -15.40
CA TRP A 559 -0.30 -6.43 -16.21
C TRP A 559 -1.62 -6.32 -16.96
N PHE A 560 -1.54 -6.30 -18.30
CA PHE A 560 -2.69 -6.44 -19.19
C PHE A 560 -2.78 -7.89 -19.68
N ILE A 561 -3.73 -8.66 -19.12
CA ILE A 561 -3.86 -10.10 -19.35
C ILE A 561 -5.30 -10.47 -19.69
N TYR A 562 -5.60 -10.53 -20.98
CA TYR A 562 -6.99 -10.76 -21.42
C TYR A 562 -7.30 -12.25 -21.58
N PRO A 563 -8.37 -12.75 -20.93
CA PRO A 563 -8.82 -14.12 -21.16
C PRO A 563 -9.41 -14.27 -22.57
N ILE A 564 -9.65 -15.52 -23.00
CA ILE A 564 -10.37 -15.81 -24.26
C ILE A 564 -11.81 -15.30 -24.15
N GLU A 565 -12.46 -15.58 -23.03
CA GLU A 565 -13.79 -15.14 -22.63
C GLU A 565 -13.76 -14.94 -21.11
N PRO A 566 -14.66 -14.12 -20.52
CA PRO A 566 -14.72 -13.95 -19.07
C PRO A 566 -14.79 -15.28 -18.33
N LYS A 567 -14.29 -15.30 -17.09
CA LYS A 567 -14.47 -16.48 -16.22
C LYS A 567 -15.81 -16.42 -15.49
N PRO A 568 -16.38 -17.57 -15.10
CA PRO A 568 -17.51 -17.56 -14.18
C PRO A 568 -17.11 -16.82 -12.90
N PRO A 569 -18.02 -16.04 -12.31
CA PRO A 569 -19.43 -15.84 -12.67
C PRO A 569 -19.69 -14.87 -13.84
N SER A 570 -18.80 -13.95 -14.21
CA SER A 570 -19.11 -12.95 -15.25
C SER A 570 -19.46 -13.55 -16.62
N LYS A 571 -18.94 -14.74 -16.93
CA LYS A 571 -19.33 -15.54 -18.10
C LYS A 571 -20.84 -15.82 -18.12
N ASP A 572 -21.40 -16.21 -16.97
CA ASP A 572 -22.81 -16.63 -16.85
C ASP A 572 -23.77 -15.44 -17.03
N TYR A 573 -23.28 -14.22 -16.77
CA TYR A 573 -23.97 -12.96 -17.04
C TYR A 573 -23.82 -12.48 -18.49
N ASN A 574 -23.11 -13.23 -19.36
CA ASN A 574 -22.78 -12.84 -20.73
C ASN A 574 -22.14 -11.45 -20.82
N MET A 575 -21.26 -11.12 -19.87
CA MET A 575 -20.68 -9.77 -19.79
C MET A 575 -19.80 -9.44 -20.98
N MET A 576 -19.07 -10.40 -21.55
CA MET A 576 -18.34 -10.24 -22.81
C MET A 576 -18.45 -11.51 -23.65
N ALA A 577 -18.47 -11.37 -24.98
CA ALA A 577 -18.42 -12.49 -25.90
C ALA A 577 -17.00 -13.09 -26.00
N PRO A 578 -16.87 -14.36 -26.43
CA PRO A 578 -15.57 -14.94 -26.73
C PRO A 578 -14.76 -14.09 -27.71
N LEU A 579 -13.48 -13.90 -27.38
CA LEU A 579 -12.47 -13.09 -28.05
C LEU A 579 -12.73 -11.57 -28.03
N GLU A 580 -13.84 -11.10 -27.46
CA GLU A 580 -14.18 -9.67 -27.46
C GLU A 580 -13.08 -8.83 -26.78
N ALA A 581 -12.64 -9.21 -25.58
CA ALA A 581 -11.54 -8.52 -24.89
C ALA A 581 -10.24 -8.51 -25.73
N LYS A 582 -9.94 -9.61 -26.43
CA LYS A 582 -8.75 -9.71 -27.29
C LYS A 582 -8.83 -8.83 -28.56
N ARG A 583 -10.02 -8.34 -28.91
CA ARG A 583 -10.31 -7.50 -30.09
C ARG A 583 -10.68 -6.06 -29.76
N THR A 584 -10.69 -5.71 -28.48
CA THR A 584 -11.06 -4.38 -27.99
C THR A 584 -9.82 -3.60 -27.58
N ALA A 585 -9.73 -2.35 -28.02
CA ALA A 585 -8.67 -1.43 -27.60
C ALA A 585 -8.91 -1.00 -26.15
N ILE A 586 -7.82 -0.76 -25.41
CA ILE A 586 -7.94 -0.16 -24.07
C ILE A 586 -8.55 1.24 -24.21
N LEU A 587 -9.52 1.59 -23.36
CA LEU A 587 -10.21 2.89 -23.45
C LEU A 587 -9.25 4.06 -23.27
N GLU A 588 -8.40 4.00 -22.23
CA GLU A 588 -7.36 5.00 -22.00
C GLU A 588 -6.18 4.39 -21.24
N LEU A 589 -4.96 4.62 -21.73
CA LEU A 589 -3.72 4.34 -20.99
C LEU A 589 -2.80 5.57 -21.10
N LYS A 590 -2.77 6.39 -20.04
CA LYS A 590 -2.13 7.71 -20.10
C LYS A 590 -1.43 8.11 -18.80
N ASN A 591 -0.21 8.61 -18.89
CA ASN A 591 0.50 9.22 -17.76
C ASN A 591 0.68 8.27 -16.55
N ASN A 592 1.00 7.00 -16.80
CA ASN A 592 1.28 6.04 -15.73
C ASN A 592 2.79 5.83 -15.58
N VAL A 593 3.23 5.55 -14.36
CA VAL A 593 4.64 5.34 -14.01
C VAL A 593 4.85 3.91 -13.49
N ALA A 594 5.87 3.21 -13.96
CA ALA A 594 6.25 1.90 -13.44
C ALA A 594 7.75 1.83 -13.15
N HIS A 595 8.13 1.57 -11.90
CA HIS A 595 9.53 1.39 -11.51
C HIS A 595 9.72 0.43 -10.34
N SER A 596 10.97 -0.01 -10.16
CA SER A 596 11.37 -0.91 -9.06
C SER A 596 10.68 -2.29 -9.07
N ASN A 597 10.01 -2.65 -10.17
CA ASN A 597 9.36 -3.94 -10.37
C ASN A 597 10.35 -4.96 -10.96
N ILE A 598 9.99 -6.26 -11.02
CA ILE A 598 10.70 -7.18 -11.91
C ILE A 598 10.40 -6.81 -13.36
N LYS A 599 9.11 -6.66 -13.70
CA LYS A 599 8.59 -6.20 -15.00
C LYS A 599 7.74 -4.96 -14.79
N GLY A 600 8.00 -3.87 -15.53
CA GLY A 600 7.22 -2.64 -15.44
C GLY A 600 5.84 -2.78 -16.09
N PHE A 601 5.67 -2.27 -17.31
CA PHE A 601 4.46 -2.46 -18.11
C PHE A 601 4.52 -3.80 -18.87
N PHE A 602 3.53 -4.66 -18.69
CA PHE A 602 3.52 -5.99 -19.27
C PHE A 602 2.15 -6.32 -19.87
N SER A 603 2.06 -6.34 -21.19
CA SER A 603 0.91 -6.83 -21.95
C SER A 603 1.33 -8.09 -22.69
N ASP A 604 1.02 -9.24 -22.10
CA ASP A 604 1.27 -10.57 -22.66
C ASP A 604 0.43 -11.60 -21.90
N ASN A 605 0.56 -12.87 -22.28
CA ASN A 605 -0.11 -14.03 -21.69
C ASN A 605 -1.63 -14.03 -21.91
N THR A 606 -2.29 -15.03 -21.34
CA THR A 606 -3.74 -15.18 -21.35
C THR A 606 -4.15 -15.74 -20.02
N LEU A 607 -5.19 -15.17 -19.42
CA LEU A 607 -5.77 -15.70 -18.20
C LEU A 607 -6.54 -16.98 -18.55
N GLY A 608 -6.07 -18.10 -18.01
CA GLY A 608 -6.66 -19.42 -18.18
C GLY A 608 -7.93 -19.61 -17.37
N ASP A 609 -8.54 -20.78 -17.50
CA ASP A 609 -9.83 -21.10 -16.86
C ASP A 609 -9.70 -21.33 -15.36
N ASP A 610 -8.54 -21.82 -14.91
CA ASP A 610 -8.22 -22.03 -13.50
C ASP A 610 -7.50 -20.81 -12.88
N GLU A 611 -7.62 -19.65 -13.54
CA GLU A 611 -6.86 -18.42 -13.25
C GLU A 611 -5.34 -18.62 -13.28
N ASP A 612 -4.88 -19.59 -14.06
CA ASP A 612 -3.48 -19.82 -14.36
C ASP A 612 -3.00 -18.91 -15.49
N ILE A 613 -1.69 -18.65 -15.52
CA ILE A 613 -1.07 -17.79 -16.51
C ILE A 613 -0.66 -18.62 -17.73
N LEU A 614 -1.48 -18.59 -18.78
CA LEU A 614 -1.21 -19.34 -20.00
C LEU A 614 -0.16 -18.64 -20.87
N THR A 615 0.70 -19.46 -21.50
CA THR A 615 1.69 -18.99 -22.48
C THR A 615 1.27 -19.22 -23.93
N THR A 616 0.02 -19.66 -24.16
CA THR A 616 -0.60 -19.82 -25.47
C THR A 616 -1.66 -18.74 -25.69
N GLN A 617 -2.08 -18.55 -26.95
CA GLN A 617 -3.17 -17.63 -27.32
C GLN A 617 -3.01 -16.18 -26.82
N LYS A 618 -1.76 -15.76 -26.67
CA LYS A 618 -1.37 -14.44 -26.16
C LYS A 618 -1.75 -13.27 -27.07
N GLU A 619 -2.35 -13.53 -28.23
CA GLU A 619 -2.62 -12.50 -29.23
C GLU A 619 -3.69 -11.52 -28.73
N TRP A 620 -3.28 -10.28 -28.47
CA TRP A 620 -4.18 -9.14 -28.37
C TRP A 620 -4.09 -8.32 -29.65
N LYS A 621 -5.21 -8.17 -30.35
CA LYS A 621 -5.27 -7.59 -31.70
C LYS A 621 -6.51 -6.71 -31.79
N PRO A 622 -6.46 -5.51 -31.18
CA PRO A 622 -7.61 -4.61 -31.15
C PRO A 622 -8.05 -4.24 -32.57
N SER A 623 -9.35 -4.08 -32.77
CA SER A 623 -9.93 -3.77 -34.09
C SER A 623 -9.72 -2.30 -34.49
N THR A 624 -9.38 -1.46 -33.51
CA THR A 624 -9.00 -0.05 -33.66
C THR A 624 -7.59 0.16 -33.12
N VAL A 625 -6.96 1.27 -33.52
CA VAL A 625 -5.63 1.63 -33.01
C VAL A 625 -5.73 1.98 -31.52
N PHE A 626 -5.02 1.23 -30.69
CA PHE A 626 -4.82 1.57 -29.29
C PHE A 626 -3.69 2.61 -29.16
N THR A 627 -3.87 3.64 -28.33
CA THR A 627 -2.83 4.63 -28.03
C THR A 627 -2.46 4.60 -26.55
N ALA A 628 -1.19 4.35 -26.26
CA ALA A 628 -0.59 4.56 -24.95
C ALA A 628 0.23 5.86 -24.98
N SER A 629 0.04 6.74 -23.99
CA SER A 629 0.75 8.03 -23.97
C SER A 629 1.32 8.39 -22.62
N HIS A 630 2.42 9.15 -22.60
CA HIS A 630 3.03 9.66 -21.36
C HIS A 630 3.41 8.54 -20.36
N LEU A 631 3.73 7.34 -20.84
CA LEU A 631 4.20 6.27 -19.96
C LEU A 631 5.63 6.56 -19.53
N THR A 632 5.90 6.42 -18.24
CA THR A 632 7.24 6.56 -17.66
C THR A 632 7.67 5.24 -17.04
N ALA A 633 8.79 4.67 -17.47
CA ALA A 633 9.25 3.39 -16.95
C ALA A 633 10.75 3.36 -16.69
N TYR A 634 11.15 2.98 -15.47
CA TYR A 634 12.56 2.99 -15.10
C TYR A 634 12.90 1.92 -14.07
N LYS A 635 14.18 1.50 -14.05
CA LYS A 635 14.76 0.62 -13.04
C LYS A 635 13.91 -0.62 -12.68
N SER A 636 13.22 -1.22 -13.66
CA SER A 636 12.65 -2.56 -13.49
C SER A 636 13.73 -3.61 -13.76
N LYS A 637 13.82 -4.67 -12.93
CA LYS A 637 14.95 -5.62 -12.95
C LYS A 637 15.10 -6.37 -14.28
N GLU A 638 14.00 -6.87 -14.85
CA GLU A 638 14.01 -7.60 -16.12
C GLU A 638 13.59 -6.77 -17.32
N ARG A 639 12.62 -5.87 -17.19
CA ARG A 639 12.23 -4.97 -18.29
C ARG A 639 11.33 -3.85 -17.83
N ASN A 640 11.55 -2.66 -18.38
CA ASN A 640 10.67 -1.52 -18.15
C ASN A 640 9.33 -1.69 -18.87
N SER A 641 9.32 -2.22 -20.10
CA SER A 641 8.06 -2.56 -20.74
C SER A 641 8.13 -3.68 -21.77
N TRP A 642 6.99 -4.35 -21.95
CA TRP A 642 6.74 -5.38 -22.94
C TRP A 642 5.28 -5.33 -23.37
N PHE A 643 5.03 -5.05 -24.64
CA PHE A 643 3.69 -5.02 -25.20
C PHE A 643 3.56 -5.99 -26.37
N ARG A 644 2.72 -7.01 -26.22
CA ARG A 644 2.30 -7.90 -27.29
C ARG A 644 0.93 -7.47 -27.81
N GLY A 645 0.92 -7.03 -29.07
CA GLY A 645 -0.33 -6.80 -29.78
C GLY A 645 -0.17 -5.81 -30.92
N SER A 646 -1.22 -5.67 -31.73
CA SER A 646 -1.28 -4.64 -32.78
C SER A 646 -2.72 -4.38 -33.26
N PRO A 647 -3.07 -3.16 -33.67
CA PRO A 647 -2.20 -1.99 -33.80
C PRO A 647 -2.07 -1.14 -32.54
N ILE A 648 -0.83 -0.73 -32.22
CA ILE A 648 -0.52 0.12 -31.04
C ILE A 648 0.25 1.37 -31.46
N THR A 649 -0.10 2.52 -30.88
CA THR A 649 0.67 3.77 -30.93
C THR A 649 1.18 4.12 -29.54
N PHE A 650 2.49 4.27 -29.39
CA PHE A 650 3.11 4.89 -28.22
C PHE A 650 3.46 6.33 -28.55
N THR A 651 3.12 7.27 -27.66
CA THR A 651 3.43 8.69 -27.88
C THR A 651 3.84 9.40 -26.61
N GLN A 652 4.91 10.19 -26.67
CA GLN A 652 5.38 11.01 -25.53
C GLN A 652 5.76 10.18 -24.30
N CYS A 653 6.26 8.95 -24.48
CA CYS A 653 6.70 8.11 -23.37
C CYS A 653 8.16 8.43 -22.97
N SER A 654 8.58 7.99 -21.79
CA SER A 654 9.96 8.09 -21.33
C SER A 654 10.41 6.80 -20.64
N ALA A 655 11.65 6.38 -20.88
CA ALA A 655 12.21 5.23 -20.17
C ALA A 655 13.73 5.33 -19.98
N THR A 656 14.24 4.72 -18.92
CA THR A 656 15.69 4.59 -18.63
C THR A 656 15.99 3.28 -17.91
N GLY A 657 17.18 2.72 -18.12
CA GLY A 657 17.58 1.43 -17.53
C GLY A 657 17.45 0.26 -18.49
N PHE A 658 16.96 -0.89 -18.03
CA PHE A 658 16.97 -2.13 -18.82
C PHE A 658 15.67 -2.34 -19.63
N ASN A 659 15.79 -2.71 -20.91
CA ASN A 659 14.67 -2.97 -21.85
C ASN A 659 13.57 -1.88 -21.83
N GLY A 660 13.84 -0.72 -22.46
CA GLY A 660 12.98 0.46 -22.40
C GLY A 660 11.56 0.23 -22.93
N LEU A 661 11.43 0.05 -24.24
CA LEU A 661 10.19 -0.25 -24.94
C LEU A 661 10.34 -1.47 -25.84
N VAL A 662 9.85 -2.61 -25.38
CA VAL A 662 9.84 -3.86 -26.16
C VAL A 662 8.45 -4.10 -26.72
N ILE A 663 8.37 -4.25 -28.05
CA ILE A 663 7.11 -4.43 -28.74
C ILE A 663 7.13 -5.76 -29.51
N TYR A 664 6.05 -6.51 -29.37
CA TYR A 664 5.83 -7.80 -30.03
C TYR A 664 4.56 -7.71 -30.89
N ASP A 665 4.62 -8.29 -32.10
CA ASP A 665 3.62 -8.25 -33.19
C ASP A 665 3.71 -7.03 -34.13
N SER A 666 2.81 -7.00 -35.13
CA SER A 666 2.98 -6.29 -36.41
C SER A 666 2.99 -4.75 -36.35
N VAL A 667 1.86 -4.09 -36.62
CA VAL A 667 1.80 -2.63 -36.88
C VAL A 667 1.91 -1.84 -35.59
N ASN A 668 3.06 -1.20 -35.39
CA ASN A 668 3.34 -0.40 -34.21
C ASN A 668 3.96 0.95 -34.58
N ILE A 669 3.46 2.00 -33.92
CA ILE A 669 3.90 3.38 -34.12
C ILE A 669 4.49 3.88 -32.81
N VAL A 670 5.68 4.50 -32.84
CA VAL A 670 6.27 5.16 -31.67
C VAL A 670 6.61 6.60 -32.04
N ARG A 671 6.09 7.56 -31.27
CA ARG A 671 6.27 8.99 -31.50
C ARG A 671 6.78 9.72 -30.27
N ASP A 672 7.68 10.67 -30.47
CA ASP A 672 8.06 11.68 -29.47
C ASP A 672 8.49 11.07 -28.12
N THR A 673 9.06 9.86 -28.15
CA THR A 673 9.45 9.09 -26.97
C THR A 673 10.92 9.30 -26.65
N PHE A 674 11.23 9.47 -25.36
CA PHE A 674 12.58 9.69 -24.85
C PHE A 674 13.16 8.43 -24.20
N PHE A 675 14.44 8.13 -24.50
CA PHE A 675 15.19 7.04 -23.88
C PHE A 675 16.49 7.56 -23.25
N GLY A 676 16.60 7.50 -21.92
CA GLY A 676 17.75 7.99 -21.18
C GLY A 676 18.73 6.90 -20.75
N GLY A 677 20.04 7.19 -20.76
CA GLY A 677 21.06 6.36 -20.10
C GLY A 677 21.33 4.97 -20.72
N TYR A 678 21.01 4.75 -21.99
CA TYR A 678 21.30 3.50 -22.70
C TYR A 678 22.69 3.55 -23.35
N LYS A 679 23.51 2.51 -23.13
CA LYS A 679 24.86 2.35 -23.75
C LYS A 679 24.80 1.50 -25.03
N THR A 680 25.68 1.78 -25.98
CA THR A 680 25.69 1.22 -27.36
C THR A 680 26.27 -0.19 -27.49
N ASP A 681 27.04 -0.68 -26.53
CA ASP A 681 27.93 -1.85 -26.68
C ASP A 681 27.60 -3.07 -25.81
N GLU A 682 26.68 -2.94 -24.85
CA GLU A 682 26.22 -4.11 -24.09
C GLU A 682 25.23 -4.93 -24.94
N TYR A 683 25.63 -6.15 -25.29
CA TYR A 683 24.83 -7.16 -26.01
C TYR A 683 23.58 -7.56 -25.19
N ARG A 684 22.59 -6.66 -25.10
CA ARG A 684 21.36 -6.83 -24.34
C ARG A 684 20.24 -7.35 -25.25
N PRO A 685 19.44 -8.34 -24.81
CA PRO A 685 18.37 -8.95 -25.63
C PRO A 685 17.31 -7.97 -26.17
N ALA A 686 17.20 -6.75 -25.61
CA ALA A 686 16.64 -5.56 -26.24
C ALA A 686 17.30 -4.30 -25.66
N GLY A 687 17.61 -3.30 -26.49
CA GLY A 687 18.13 -2.01 -26.03
C GLY A 687 17.02 -1.08 -25.52
N ALA A 688 17.17 0.22 -25.75
CA ALA A 688 16.12 1.20 -25.52
C ALA A 688 14.79 0.86 -26.21
N ILE A 689 14.85 0.37 -27.45
CA ILE A 689 13.70 -0.14 -28.22
C ILE A 689 14.06 -1.51 -28.80
N GLY A 690 13.14 -2.48 -28.75
CA GLY A 690 13.36 -3.81 -29.31
C GLY A 690 12.15 -4.42 -30.02
N PHE A 691 12.41 -5.18 -31.09
CA PHE A 691 11.46 -6.03 -31.81
C PHE A 691 11.96 -7.48 -31.79
N LEU A 692 11.09 -8.45 -31.50
CA LEU A 692 11.51 -9.84 -31.55
C LEU A 692 11.60 -10.37 -33.00
N ARG A 693 12.79 -10.83 -33.40
CA ARG A 693 13.24 -11.06 -34.79
C ARG A 693 12.61 -12.25 -35.56
N LYS A 694 11.38 -12.71 -35.27
CA LYS A 694 10.82 -13.94 -35.89
C LYS A 694 9.42 -13.78 -36.50
N SER A 695 9.12 -12.65 -37.14
CA SER A 695 7.91 -12.54 -37.99
C SER A 695 8.18 -11.73 -39.26
N ALA A 696 7.82 -12.27 -40.42
CA ALA A 696 7.86 -11.55 -41.69
C ALA A 696 6.95 -10.30 -41.71
N ALA A 697 6.07 -10.13 -40.71
CA ALA A 697 5.25 -8.95 -40.53
C ALA A 697 6.03 -7.70 -40.08
N PHE A 698 7.23 -7.84 -39.51
CA PHE A 698 8.04 -6.71 -39.05
C PHE A 698 8.69 -5.90 -40.20
N ASN A 699 8.82 -6.51 -41.40
CA ASN A 699 9.31 -5.84 -42.60
C ASN A 699 8.21 -5.09 -43.38
N ARG A 700 7.01 -4.91 -42.81
CA ARG A 700 5.92 -4.16 -43.47
C ARG A 700 6.10 -2.66 -43.24
N VAL A 701 5.86 -1.88 -44.30
CA VAL A 701 5.92 -0.39 -44.39
C VAL A 701 5.00 0.37 -43.42
N TRP A 702 4.33 -0.30 -42.47
CA TRP A 702 3.35 0.28 -41.56
C TRP A 702 3.91 0.53 -40.15
N ASN A 703 5.10 0.02 -39.82
CA ASN A 703 5.82 0.42 -38.60
C ASN A 703 6.44 1.80 -38.81
N ASN A 704 6.26 2.72 -37.85
CA ASN A 704 6.73 4.10 -37.97
C ASN A 704 7.29 4.62 -36.65
N PHE A 705 8.50 5.17 -36.71
CA PHE A 705 9.21 5.78 -35.59
C PHE A 705 9.51 7.24 -35.93
N GLN A 706 9.00 8.16 -35.12
CA GLN A 706 9.12 9.60 -35.37
C GLN A 706 9.47 10.34 -34.07
N GLY A 707 10.39 11.30 -34.10
CA GLY A 707 10.67 12.14 -32.93
C GLY A 707 11.32 11.38 -31.75
N ILE A 708 11.93 10.22 -31.97
CA ILE A 708 12.62 9.46 -30.92
C ILE A 708 13.89 10.20 -30.50
N LYS A 709 14.06 10.39 -29.19
CA LYS A 709 15.22 11.06 -28.60
C LYS A 709 15.97 10.10 -27.68
N PHE A 710 17.30 10.17 -27.74
CA PHE A 710 18.20 9.43 -26.86
C PHE A 710 19.09 10.40 -26.10
N ASP A 711 19.33 10.15 -24.82
CA ASP A 711 20.39 10.82 -24.09
C ASP A 711 21.73 10.18 -24.44
N LYS A 712 22.55 10.86 -25.26
CA LYS A 712 23.91 10.41 -25.58
C LYS A 712 24.84 11.00 -24.52
N ASN A 713 25.35 10.16 -23.63
CA ASN A 713 26.37 10.58 -22.65
C ASN A 713 27.76 10.79 -23.27
N ASP A 714 27.92 10.57 -24.59
CA ASP A 714 29.20 10.77 -25.29
C ASP A 714 29.05 11.76 -26.47
N PRO A 715 29.70 12.95 -26.43
CA PRO A 715 29.73 13.88 -27.54
C PRO A 715 30.45 13.36 -28.79
N GLU A 716 31.20 12.25 -28.73
CA GLU A 716 31.83 11.64 -29.91
C GLU A 716 30.90 10.70 -30.70
N GLU A 717 29.74 10.33 -30.17
CA GLU A 717 28.77 9.45 -30.85
C GLU A 717 27.70 10.23 -31.64
N SER A 718 27.79 11.55 -31.78
CA SER A 718 26.75 12.40 -32.39
C SER A 718 26.58 12.18 -33.90
#